data_AF-A0A0T8VPG7-F1
#
_entry.id   AF-A0A0T8VPG7-F1
#
_cell.length_a   1.000
_cell.length_b   1.000
_cell.length_c   1.000
_cell.angle_alpha   90.00
_cell.angle_beta   90.00
_cell.angle_gamma   90.00
#
_symmetry.space_group_name_H-M   'P 1'
#
loop_
_entity.id
_entity.type
_entity.pdbx_description
1 polymer ?
#
loop_
_entity_poly.entity_id
_entity_poly.type
_entity_poly.pdbx_seq_one_letter_code
_entity_poly.pdbx_strand_id
1 'polypeptide(L)'
;MGNFSFLLKNDEYESFSKPCIEAENMIATSTVATAFMARRALEQAVHWIYSHDSYLEAPYRATLSSLVWDDDFRDIVDSELHKQIVLLIRWGNHAAHGGEIKEREAILALHHLYQFVNFIDYCYSNEFVERYFDEKCLPLSANIKYRETPQSMIKLQDSLPELPDFHEQMAAQSVEVQETYTEKRETAAQRQDVPFHIDQLSEAETRKLFIDIDLRLAGWIFGENCRVEIAVDGLKHGSGIGYCDYVLYGKNGKILAIVEAKKASVNPEVGEVQVKEYAEALEKHIGYQPICFITNGLKHYILDGPNRRQIAGFYSQEELQLVMDRRHLQKPLEDISSKIRDDISGRHYQKHAIASVCEAFSNHRRQALLVMATGAGKTRTAVSLVDILSRHNWVKNVLFLADRTSLVKQAYDSFRKLLPDLSVCNFLEDKEGAQSSRMVFSTYPTMIGAISGQEEVNQRPFTVGHFDLIIIDESHRSIYQKYKSIFDYFDARIVGLTATPRQDLDKNTYGFFNLENGVPTYAYDLEEAVKDGYLVAYHSIETKLKLPTDGLHYDDLSEEEKEHFDSKFEDDSCEKDIDGSVFNSFVFNKSTVEIVLNELMTRGIQTASGDEIGKTIIFAKNHDHAEYIRGIFNNRYPEKGSDYAQVIDYSIKHYQTLIDDFKIEEKYPQIAISVDMLDTGIDVPEVVNLVFFKKVRSKTKFWQMIGRGTRLCKDLFGPEQDKENFLVFDYGDNFDYFRADPRDGEGRHIVSLTQRLFNIKVDLIRELQGLQYQEDQFARAYRQQLVSELQGRIESLNELDFRVRMVLDTVYSYRKLESWQNLTAVTSETIQKNLSPLLFDEDKEDEMARRFDLWLLHIQLGQLTAKSSTVHISQVMKTARALSAIGNIPQVFEQAEIIRKVQEPEFWKEVNLSDLEKIRLAIRDLLQFLDKTDRKPYYVNFEDRILSTVHETTAFLQVNDLRSYNEKVEHYLKTHLGEESISKLYHNKKLTSDDMLALEKLLWEKLGSKADYQSHYENKAIPRLVREIIGLDRESANRIFSKFLSDENLNARQISFVKLIVDYIVENGFLETKVLTQEPFKSYGSVQLLFQHQLPVLRNIVQIIELINNRAGEAA
;
A
#
# COMPACT_ATOMS: atom_id res chain seq x y z
N MET A 1 35.12 -35.85 31.79
CA MET A 1 35.37 -34.41 31.54
C MET A 1 34.22 -33.94 30.70
N GLY A 2 33.61 -32.79 31.03
CA GLY A 2 32.52 -32.21 30.24
C GLY A 2 33.06 -31.58 28.95
N ASN A 3 32.17 -31.29 28.01
CA ASN A 3 32.51 -30.71 26.71
C ASN A 3 33.20 -29.35 26.87
N PHE A 4 32.88 -28.56 27.89
CA PHE A 4 33.47 -27.23 28.11
C PHE A 4 34.71 -27.24 29.03
N SER A 5 35.13 -28.41 29.53
CA SER A 5 36.24 -28.51 30.50
C SER A 5 37.60 -28.09 29.93
N PHE A 6 37.76 -28.01 28.60
CA PHE A 6 39.01 -27.56 27.98
C PHE A 6 39.27 -26.06 28.20
N LEU A 7 38.23 -25.26 28.42
CA LEU A 7 38.33 -23.82 28.64
C LEU A 7 39.04 -23.48 29.95
N LEU A 8 38.98 -24.38 30.94
CA LEU A 8 39.69 -24.22 32.22
C LEU A 8 41.21 -24.33 32.11
N LYS A 9 41.74 -24.71 30.93
CA LYS A 9 43.19 -24.77 30.69
C LYS A 9 43.78 -23.42 30.29
N ASN A 10 42.94 -22.45 29.90
CA ASN A 10 43.35 -21.11 29.57
C ASN A 10 42.75 -20.13 30.58
N ASP A 11 43.59 -19.56 31.44
CA ASP A 11 43.19 -18.58 32.47
C ASP A 11 42.55 -17.32 31.84
N GLU A 12 42.80 -17.04 30.55
CA GLU A 12 42.25 -15.91 29.80
C GLU A 12 40.74 -16.07 29.48
N TYR A 13 40.19 -17.28 29.53
CA TYR A 13 38.77 -17.58 29.26
C TYR A 13 37.93 -17.68 30.56
N GLU A 14 38.46 -17.22 31.70
CA GLU A 14 37.78 -17.37 33.00
C GLU A 14 36.37 -16.75 33.02
N SER A 15 36.16 -15.65 32.28
CA SER A 15 34.89 -14.93 32.21
C SER A 15 33.73 -15.81 31.74
N PHE A 16 33.85 -16.48 30.59
CA PHE A 16 32.76 -17.30 30.02
C PHE A 16 32.91 -18.81 30.27
N SER A 17 34.07 -19.30 30.69
CA SER A 17 34.32 -20.74 30.94
C SER A 17 33.45 -21.32 32.07
N LYS A 18 33.32 -20.60 33.20
CA LYS A 18 32.45 -21.02 34.32
C LYS A 18 30.97 -21.06 33.91
N PRO A 19 30.39 -20.01 33.30
CA PRO A 19 29.02 -20.07 32.76
C PRO A 19 28.76 -21.20 31.76
N CYS A 20 29.72 -21.51 30.88
CA CYS A 20 29.58 -22.61 29.92
C CYS A 20 29.49 -23.97 30.63
N ILE A 21 30.31 -24.19 31.66
CA ILE A 21 30.30 -25.42 32.47
C ILE A 21 29.03 -25.49 33.32
N GLU A 22 28.56 -24.37 33.86
CA GLU A 22 27.29 -24.30 34.59
C GLU A 22 26.09 -24.63 33.69
N ALA A 23 26.06 -24.09 32.46
CA ALA A 23 25.03 -24.41 31.47
C ALA A 23 25.02 -25.91 31.13
N GLU A 24 26.21 -26.50 30.95
CA GLU A 24 26.36 -27.95 30.71
C GLU A 24 25.90 -28.79 31.90
N ASN A 25 26.24 -28.41 33.13
CA ASN A 25 25.82 -29.15 34.32
C ASN A 25 24.30 -29.04 34.59
N MET A 26 23.68 -27.92 34.18
CA MET A 26 22.24 -27.68 34.39
C MET A 26 21.35 -28.64 33.60
N ILE A 27 21.87 -29.29 32.55
CA ILE A 27 21.09 -30.27 31.78
C ILE A 27 20.69 -31.48 32.61
N ALA A 28 21.42 -31.76 33.69
CA ALA A 28 21.09 -32.82 34.64
C ALA A 28 19.81 -32.53 35.44
N THR A 29 19.43 -31.25 35.56
CA THR A 29 18.39 -30.74 36.46
C THR A 29 17.21 -30.09 35.74
N SER A 30 17.43 -29.23 34.73
CA SER A 30 16.36 -28.53 33.97
C SER A 30 16.80 -28.15 32.55
N THR A 31 16.00 -28.55 31.55
CA THR A 31 16.22 -28.20 30.13
C THR A 31 15.96 -26.72 29.83
N VAL A 32 15.02 -26.11 30.55
CA VAL A 32 14.71 -24.67 30.43
C VAL A 32 15.85 -23.84 31.01
N ALA A 33 16.33 -24.18 32.20
CA ALA A 33 17.48 -23.52 32.80
C ALA A 33 18.75 -23.71 31.95
N THR A 34 18.95 -24.88 31.31
CA THR A 34 20.05 -25.09 30.36
C THR A 34 20.02 -24.11 29.20
N ALA A 35 18.90 -23.94 28.50
CA ALA A 35 18.82 -23.01 27.36
C ALA A 35 18.99 -21.55 27.80
N PHE A 36 18.46 -21.19 28.96
CA PHE A 36 18.65 -19.86 29.55
C PHE A 36 20.12 -19.60 29.92
N MET A 37 20.75 -20.52 30.63
CA MET A 37 22.17 -20.43 31.03
C MET A 37 23.09 -20.48 29.81
N ALA A 38 22.76 -21.24 28.77
CA ALA A 38 23.53 -21.29 27.53
C ALA A 38 23.51 -19.94 26.78
N ARG A 39 22.35 -19.25 26.73
CA ARG A 39 22.27 -17.88 26.20
C ARG A 39 23.09 -16.90 27.04
N ARG A 40 23.04 -17.02 28.36
CA ARG A 40 23.80 -16.16 29.27
C ARG A 40 25.32 -16.40 29.15
N ALA A 41 25.73 -17.65 28.95
CA ALA A 41 27.13 -17.98 28.67
C ALA A 41 27.59 -17.45 27.31
N LEU A 42 26.72 -17.52 26.28
CA LEU A 42 26.95 -16.88 24.99
C LEU A 42 27.15 -15.37 25.15
N GLU A 43 26.33 -14.70 25.98
CA GLU A 43 26.45 -13.27 26.23
C GLU A 43 27.81 -12.88 26.78
N GLN A 44 28.31 -13.61 27.77
CA GLN A 44 29.65 -13.37 28.31
C GLN A 44 30.77 -13.70 27.32
N ALA A 45 30.60 -14.74 26.51
CA ALA A 45 31.56 -15.07 25.46
C ALA A 45 31.63 -13.97 24.39
N VAL A 46 30.48 -13.43 23.96
CA VAL A 46 30.42 -12.30 23.01
C VAL A 46 31.04 -11.04 23.61
N HIS A 47 30.71 -10.70 24.86
CA HIS A 47 31.33 -9.56 25.55
C HIS A 47 32.86 -9.71 25.63
N TRP A 48 33.35 -10.92 25.90
CA TRP A 48 34.78 -11.18 25.95
C TRP A 48 35.47 -10.93 24.61
N ILE A 49 34.88 -11.33 23.47
CA ILE A 49 35.48 -11.06 22.15
C ILE A 49 35.53 -9.54 21.92
N TYR A 50 34.43 -8.82 22.17
CA TYR A 50 34.37 -7.36 22.03
C TYR A 50 35.36 -6.61 22.94
N SER A 51 35.67 -7.14 24.12
CA SER A 51 36.65 -6.50 25.00
C SER A 51 38.11 -6.81 24.62
N HIS A 52 38.36 -7.89 23.86
CA HIS A 52 39.71 -8.37 23.55
C HIS A 52 40.10 -8.25 22.07
N ASP A 53 39.19 -8.09 21.11
CA ASP A 53 39.53 -7.92 19.69
C ASP A 53 39.31 -6.46 19.28
N SER A 54 40.41 -5.78 18.91
CA SER A 54 40.38 -4.37 18.51
C SER A 54 39.69 -4.13 17.16
N TYR A 55 39.38 -5.19 16.40
CA TYR A 55 38.57 -5.11 15.18
C TYR A 55 37.09 -4.86 15.46
N LEU A 56 36.61 -5.22 16.66
CA LEU A 56 35.19 -5.14 17.02
C LEU A 56 34.88 -3.82 17.76
N GLU A 57 34.17 -2.91 17.11
CA GLU A 57 33.70 -1.67 17.75
C GLU A 57 32.31 -1.85 18.39
N ALA A 58 32.12 -1.32 19.60
CA ALA A 58 30.84 -1.44 20.29
C ALA A 58 29.72 -0.63 19.60
N PRO A 59 28.58 -1.25 19.25
CA PRO A 59 27.44 -0.54 18.67
C PRO A 59 26.72 0.35 19.69
N TYR A 60 25.91 1.30 19.22
CA TYR A 60 25.17 2.29 20.03
C TYR A 60 24.33 1.69 21.18
N ARG A 61 23.90 0.43 21.05
CA ARG A 61 23.28 -0.36 22.13
C ARG A 61 24.11 -1.60 22.38
N ALA A 62 24.47 -1.87 23.62
CA ALA A 62 25.27 -3.06 24.03
C ALA A 62 24.38 -4.21 24.54
N THR A 63 23.36 -4.61 23.78
CA THR A 63 22.58 -5.81 24.08
C THR A 63 23.16 -7.02 23.33
N LEU A 64 22.98 -8.24 23.84
CA LEU A 64 23.43 -9.45 23.14
C LEU A 64 22.97 -9.52 21.67
N SER A 65 21.72 -9.10 21.41
CA SER A 65 21.16 -9.10 20.05
C SER A 65 21.64 -7.95 19.18
N SER A 66 22.27 -6.92 19.72
CA SER A 66 22.92 -5.90 18.89
C SER A 66 24.36 -6.28 18.63
N LEU A 67 25.08 -6.84 19.61
CA LEU A 67 26.47 -7.29 19.47
C LEU A 67 26.61 -8.47 18.47
N VAL A 68 25.72 -9.46 18.51
CA VAL A 68 25.79 -10.60 17.57
C VAL A 68 25.43 -10.22 16.13
N TRP A 69 24.72 -9.12 15.94
CA TRP A 69 24.20 -8.69 14.63
C TRP A 69 24.98 -7.53 14.01
N ASP A 70 25.98 -7.04 14.73
CA ASP A 70 26.95 -6.06 14.30
C ASP A 70 27.82 -6.61 13.15
N ASP A 71 28.21 -5.73 12.23
CA ASP A 71 28.91 -6.14 11.01
C ASP A 71 30.32 -6.65 11.31
N ASP A 72 31.04 -6.03 12.25
CA ASP A 72 32.40 -6.44 12.62
C ASP A 72 32.40 -7.86 13.22
N PHE A 73 31.35 -8.20 14.00
CA PHE A 73 31.17 -9.54 14.54
C PHE A 73 30.83 -10.58 13.47
N ARG A 74 30.03 -10.20 12.46
CA ARG A 74 29.64 -11.09 11.35
C ARG A 74 30.73 -11.27 10.31
N ASP A 75 31.67 -10.35 10.23
CA ASP A 75 32.89 -10.49 9.43
C ASP A 75 33.83 -11.54 10.03
N ILE A 76 33.88 -11.62 11.37
CA ILE A 76 34.71 -12.59 12.08
C ILE A 76 34.03 -13.97 12.13
N VAL A 77 32.72 -14.03 12.36
CA VAL A 77 31.97 -15.27 12.58
C VAL A 77 31.33 -15.78 11.28
N ASP A 78 31.60 -17.04 10.92
CA ASP A 78 31.02 -17.66 9.72
C ASP A 78 29.48 -17.61 9.71
N SER A 79 28.91 -17.47 8.50
CA SER A 79 27.47 -17.30 8.28
C SER A 79 26.59 -18.45 8.80
N GLU A 80 27.07 -19.69 8.85
CA GLU A 80 26.33 -20.82 9.43
C GLU A 80 26.44 -20.82 10.95
N LEU A 81 27.60 -20.49 11.51
CA LEU A 81 27.77 -20.34 12.95
C LEU A 81 26.92 -19.19 13.50
N HIS A 82 26.82 -18.08 12.75
CA HIS A 82 25.94 -16.96 13.06
C HIS A 82 24.47 -17.39 13.18
N LYS A 83 23.96 -18.18 12.24
CA LYS A 83 22.59 -18.73 12.31
C LYS A 83 22.38 -19.57 13.57
N GLN A 84 23.37 -20.38 13.95
CA GLN A 84 23.32 -21.19 15.17
C GLN A 84 23.26 -20.32 16.44
N ILE A 85 24.02 -19.23 16.51
CA ILE A 85 23.99 -18.26 17.61
C ILE A 85 22.61 -17.61 17.73
N VAL A 86 22.00 -17.21 16.61
CA VAL A 86 20.66 -16.60 16.59
C VAL A 86 19.60 -17.55 17.14
N LEU A 87 19.71 -18.83 16.83
CA LEU A 87 18.80 -19.87 17.32
C LEU A 87 18.95 -20.12 18.82
N LEU A 88 20.20 -20.13 19.31
CA LEU A 88 20.51 -20.17 20.73
C LEU A 88 19.86 -18.98 21.48
N ILE A 89 19.95 -17.76 20.92
CA ILE A 89 19.30 -16.57 21.50
C ILE A 89 17.78 -16.74 21.55
N ARG A 90 17.15 -17.23 20.48
CA ARG A 90 15.69 -17.47 20.43
C ARG A 90 15.23 -18.49 21.47
N TRP A 91 15.93 -19.61 21.62
CA TRP A 91 15.61 -20.61 22.64
C TRP A 91 15.85 -20.08 24.05
N GLY A 92 16.95 -19.35 24.28
CA GLY A 92 17.23 -18.73 25.58
C GLY A 92 16.20 -17.66 25.98
N ASN A 93 15.69 -16.89 25.02
CA ASN A 93 14.58 -15.95 25.25
C ASN A 93 13.30 -16.71 25.59
N HIS A 94 12.94 -17.73 24.81
CA HIS A 94 11.77 -18.57 25.09
C HIS A 94 11.84 -19.20 26.49
N ALA A 95 13.01 -19.68 26.90
CA ALA A 95 13.27 -20.25 28.22
C ALA A 95 13.15 -19.21 29.35
N ALA A 96 13.71 -18.01 29.17
CA ALA A 96 13.63 -16.92 30.15
C ALA A 96 12.18 -16.56 30.53
N HIS A 97 11.25 -16.67 29.57
CA HIS A 97 9.83 -16.38 29.76
C HIS A 97 8.99 -17.60 30.21
N GLY A 98 9.64 -18.69 30.64
CA GLY A 98 8.97 -19.89 31.14
C GLY A 98 8.36 -20.77 30.05
N GLY A 99 8.81 -20.64 28.80
CA GLY A 99 8.45 -21.53 27.70
C GLY A 99 9.06 -22.92 27.87
N GLU A 100 8.38 -23.96 27.36
CA GLU A 100 8.88 -25.33 27.42
C GLU A 100 10.03 -25.54 26.42
N ILE A 101 11.16 -26.04 26.91
CA ILE A 101 12.32 -26.43 26.11
C ILE A 101 12.49 -27.95 26.19
N LYS A 102 12.50 -28.62 25.04
CA LYS A 102 12.73 -30.07 24.97
C LYS A 102 14.20 -30.38 25.22
N GLU A 103 14.50 -31.58 25.72
CA GLU A 103 15.86 -32.06 25.96
C GLU A 103 16.76 -31.89 24.72
N ARG A 104 16.26 -32.25 23.54
CA ARG A 104 16.98 -32.04 22.27
C ARG A 104 17.24 -30.57 21.93
N GLU A 105 16.31 -29.67 22.25
CA GLU A 105 16.49 -28.22 22.03
C GLU A 105 17.53 -27.65 22.99
N ALA A 106 17.55 -28.12 24.25
CA ALA A 106 18.59 -27.78 25.23
C ALA A 106 19.97 -28.33 24.85
N ILE A 107 20.05 -29.57 24.34
CA ILE A 107 21.30 -30.15 23.81
C ILE A 107 21.80 -29.35 22.60
N LEU A 108 20.91 -28.97 21.68
CA LEU A 108 21.27 -28.13 20.53
C LEU A 108 21.71 -26.72 20.96
N ALA A 109 21.08 -26.14 21.98
CA ALA A 109 21.54 -24.88 22.57
C ALA A 109 22.97 -25.01 23.12
N LEU A 110 23.29 -26.08 23.83
CA LEU A 110 24.66 -26.37 24.30
C LEU A 110 25.62 -26.64 23.14
N HIS A 111 25.17 -27.34 22.10
CA HIS A 111 25.97 -27.62 20.91
C HIS A 111 26.31 -26.33 20.15
N HIS A 112 25.35 -25.44 19.93
CA HIS A 112 25.60 -24.14 19.27
C HIS A 112 26.49 -23.23 20.12
N LEU A 113 26.33 -23.24 21.45
CA LEU A 113 27.25 -22.57 22.37
C LEU A 113 28.66 -23.17 22.26
N TYR A 114 28.78 -24.50 22.20
CA TYR A 114 30.05 -25.18 22.05
C TYR A 114 30.74 -24.84 20.73
N GLN A 115 30.01 -24.85 19.61
CA GLN A 115 30.55 -24.48 18.29
C GLN A 115 31.10 -23.04 18.31
N PHE A 116 30.37 -22.12 18.95
CA PHE A 116 30.83 -20.74 19.09
C PHE A 116 32.06 -20.61 19.99
N VAL A 117 32.10 -21.31 21.13
CA VAL A 117 33.24 -21.22 22.04
C VAL A 117 34.48 -21.97 21.49
N ASN A 118 34.28 -23.04 20.73
CA ASN A 118 35.35 -23.72 19.99
C ASN A 118 35.89 -22.84 18.86
N PHE A 119 35.03 -22.00 18.24
CA PHE A 119 35.46 -20.95 17.31
C PHE A 119 36.31 -19.89 18.01
N ILE A 120 35.93 -19.44 19.22
CA ILE A 120 36.78 -18.53 20.01
C ILE A 120 38.16 -19.15 20.29
N ASP A 121 38.21 -20.41 20.72
CA ASP A 121 39.50 -21.10 20.94
C ASP A 121 40.30 -21.25 19.64
N TYR A 122 39.63 -21.52 18.50
CA TYR A 122 40.29 -21.57 17.20
C TYR A 122 40.95 -20.24 16.82
N CYS A 123 40.23 -19.13 17.00
CA CYS A 123 40.69 -17.79 16.61
C CYS A 123 41.73 -17.23 17.57
N TYR A 124 41.58 -17.41 18.89
CA TYR A 124 42.33 -16.65 19.89
C TYR A 124 43.30 -17.48 20.73
N SER A 125 43.38 -18.81 20.56
CA SER A 125 44.33 -19.66 21.28
C SER A 125 45.70 -19.78 20.60
N ASN A 126 46.73 -19.98 21.42
CA ASN A 126 48.10 -20.21 20.94
C ASN A 126 48.26 -21.60 20.30
N GLU A 127 47.58 -22.62 20.83
CA GLU A 127 47.61 -24.00 20.35
C GLU A 127 46.18 -24.56 20.24
N PHE A 128 45.58 -24.45 19.04
CA PHE A 128 44.27 -25.03 18.79
C PHE A 128 44.37 -26.55 18.64
N VAL A 129 43.47 -27.27 19.32
CA VAL A 129 43.29 -28.72 19.14
C VAL A 129 41.88 -28.92 18.63
N GLU A 130 41.74 -29.64 17.51
CA GLU A 130 40.42 -29.97 16.96
C GLU A 130 39.64 -30.84 17.94
N ARG A 131 38.42 -30.41 18.27
CA ARG A 131 37.52 -31.06 19.21
C ARG A 131 36.10 -31.04 18.65
N TYR A 132 35.34 -32.05 19.03
CA TYR A 132 33.95 -32.22 18.63
C TYR A 132 33.07 -32.31 19.86
N PHE A 133 31.85 -31.80 19.75
CA PHE A 133 30.84 -31.93 20.78
C PHE A 133 30.43 -33.41 20.93
N ASP A 134 30.58 -33.98 22.12
CA ASP A 134 30.14 -35.34 22.42
C ASP A 134 28.97 -35.31 23.42
N GLU A 135 27.78 -35.65 22.93
CA GLU A 135 26.57 -35.77 23.74
C GLU A 135 26.72 -36.77 24.89
N LYS A 136 27.60 -37.78 24.77
CA LYS A 136 27.84 -38.78 25.82
C LYS A 136 28.59 -38.22 27.03
N CYS A 137 29.20 -37.05 26.89
CA CYS A 137 29.89 -36.36 27.98
C CYS A 137 28.94 -35.50 28.84
N LEU A 138 27.69 -35.31 28.41
CA LEU A 138 26.68 -34.54 29.15
C LEU A 138 26.22 -35.32 30.39
N PRO A 139 26.05 -34.67 31.55
CA PRO A 139 25.60 -35.31 32.79
C PRO A 139 24.09 -35.59 32.78
N LEU A 140 23.63 -36.42 31.83
CA LEU A 140 22.22 -36.78 31.69
C LEU A 140 21.80 -37.72 32.83
N SER A 141 20.88 -37.28 33.68
CA SER A 141 20.32 -38.11 34.76
C SER A 141 19.02 -38.79 34.30
N ALA A 142 18.79 -40.05 34.72
CA ALA A 142 17.59 -40.82 34.33
C ALA A 142 16.27 -40.29 34.93
N ASN A 143 16.29 -39.17 35.66
CA ASN A 143 15.13 -38.53 36.29
C ASN A 143 15.20 -37.00 36.14
N ILE A 144 15.16 -36.49 34.90
CA ILE A 144 14.87 -35.07 34.66
C ILE A 144 13.40 -34.84 35.05
N LYS A 145 13.17 -34.37 36.29
CA LYS A 145 11.82 -34.14 36.84
C LYS A 145 11.70 -32.77 37.50
N TYR A 146 11.92 -31.69 36.75
CA TYR A 146 11.45 -30.38 37.19
C TYR A 146 10.83 -29.62 36.03
N ARG A 147 9.54 -29.31 36.17
CA ARG A 147 8.80 -28.39 35.30
C ARG A 147 8.94 -27.02 35.94
N GLU A 148 9.76 -26.15 35.36
CA GLU A 148 9.95 -24.80 35.89
C GLU A 148 8.76 -23.92 35.50
N THR A 149 8.21 -23.22 36.48
CA THR A 149 7.16 -22.21 36.28
C THR A 149 7.82 -20.86 35.94
N PRO A 150 7.12 -19.92 35.29
CA PRO A 150 7.65 -18.56 35.07
C PRO A 150 8.17 -17.93 36.38
N GLN A 151 7.54 -18.22 37.52
CA GLN A 151 7.99 -17.75 38.84
C GLN A 151 9.31 -18.38 39.33
N SER A 152 9.62 -19.63 38.97
CA SER A 152 10.92 -20.22 39.31
C SER A 152 12.03 -19.70 38.40
N MET A 153 11.72 -19.34 37.15
CA MET A 153 12.68 -18.69 36.25
C MET A 153 13.02 -17.27 36.71
N ILE A 154 12.02 -16.50 37.17
CA ILE A 154 12.26 -15.18 37.77
C ILE A 154 13.16 -15.30 39.01
N LYS A 155 12.89 -16.28 39.89
CA LYS A 155 13.75 -16.54 41.07
C LYS A 155 15.16 -16.96 40.71
N LEU A 156 15.34 -17.77 39.67
CA LEU A 156 16.66 -18.16 39.17
C LEU A 156 17.40 -16.94 38.64
N GLN A 157 16.72 -16.10 37.85
CA GLN A 157 17.26 -14.85 37.32
C GLN A 157 17.70 -13.89 38.43
N ASP A 158 16.87 -13.70 39.46
CA ASP A 158 17.17 -12.85 40.62
C ASP A 158 18.29 -13.41 41.52
N SER A 159 18.53 -14.72 41.48
CA SER A 159 19.57 -15.39 42.30
C SER A 159 20.96 -15.39 41.68
N LEU A 160 21.04 -15.12 40.37
CA LEU A 160 22.31 -15.09 39.64
C LEU A 160 22.95 -13.71 39.79
N PRO A 161 24.30 -13.61 39.86
CA PRO A 161 24.99 -12.33 39.95
C PRO A 161 24.67 -11.45 38.73
N GLU A 162 24.62 -10.13 38.89
CA GLU A 162 24.48 -9.24 37.73
C GLU A 162 25.68 -9.41 36.80
N LEU A 163 25.43 -9.33 35.49
CA LEU A 163 26.51 -9.33 34.50
C LEU A 163 27.34 -8.04 34.69
N PRO A 164 28.68 -8.11 34.58
CA PRO A 164 29.50 -6.90 34.63
C PRO A 164 29.09 -5.93 33.51
N ASP A 165 29.18 -4.63 33.77
CA ASP A 165 28.85 -3.61 32.77
C ASP A 165 29.75 -3.75 31.54
N PHE A 166 29.14 -3.82 30.36
CA PHE A 166 29.83 -4.04 29.09
C PHE A 166 30.87 -2.93 28.80
N HIS A 167 30.56 -1.68 29.10
CA HIS A 167 31.48 -0.56 28.89
C HIS A 167 32.63 -0.57 29.91
N GLU A 168 32.39 -1.01 31.15
CA GLU A 168 33.46 -1.24 32.13
C GLU A 168 34.40 -2.37 31.71
N GLN A 169 33.87 -3.47 31.13
CA GLN A 169 34.67 -4.57 30.61
C GLN A 169 35.55 -4.15 29.43
N MET A 170 35.02 -3.33 28.51
CA MET A 170 35.82 -2.77 27.42
C MET A 170 36.89 -1.79 27.91
N ALA A 171 36.57 -0.95 28.90
CA ALA A 171 37.51 0.02 29.46
C ALA A 171 38.62 -0.62 30.32
N ALA A 172 38.43 -1.85 30.79
CA ALA A 172 39.38 -2.58 31.62
C ALA A 172 40.57 -3.18 30.82
N GLN A 173 40.43 -3.36 29.51
CA GLN A 173 41.47 -3.91 28.64
C GLN A 173 42.27 -2.79 27.98
N SER A 174 43.61 -2.93 27.93
CA SER A 174 44.45 -1.95 27.24
C SER A 174 44.44 -2.20 25.73
N VAL A 175 44.57 -1.11 24.96
CA VAL A 175 44.61 -1.16 23.48
C VAL A 175 45.71 -2.11 22.97
N GLU A 176 46.88 -2.14 23.64
CA GLU A 176 47.99 -3.06 23.30
C GLU A 176 47.60 -4.55 23.46
N VAL A 177 46.78 -4.88 24.47
CA VAL A 177 46.28 -6.24 24.67
C VAL A 177 45.28 -6.58 23.56
N GLN A 178 44.40 -5.64 23.20
CA GLN A 178 43.40 -5.86 22.16
C GLN A 178 44.03 -6.11 20.79
N GLU A 179 45.01 -5.28 20.39
CA GLU A 179 45.76 -5.46 19.14
C GLU A 179 46.46 -6.83 19.07
N THR A 180 47.00 -7.32 20.19
CA THR A 180 47.66 -8.63 20.26
C THR A 180 46.70 -9.79 19.96
N TYR A 181 45.45 -9.70 20.42
CA TYR A 181 44.44 -10.73 20.15
C TYR A 181 43.87 -10.64 18.73
N THR A 182 43.77 -9.43 18.16
CA THR A 182 43.46 -9.22 16.75
C THR A 182 44.51 -9.90 15.86
N GLU A 183 45.80 -9.72 16.16
CA GLU A 183 46.90 -10.40 15.45
C GLU A 183 46.83 -11.94 15.57
N LYS A 184 46.46 -12.46 16.75
CA LYS A 184 46.24 -13.91 16.95
C LYS A 184 45.13 -14.44 16.03
N ARG A 185 44.00 -13.74 15.92
CA ARG A 185 42.89 -14.11 15.03
C ARG A 185 43.30 -14.10 13.56
N GLU A 186 43.96 -13.03 13.11
CA GLU A 186 44.41 -12.91 11.72
C GLU A 186 45.42 -14.01 11.36
N THR A 187 46.32 -14.36 12.29
CA THR A 187 47.27 -15.45 12.12
C THR A 187 46.56 -16.82 12.11
N ALA A 188 45.54 -17.02 12.94
CA ALA A 188 44.73 -18.24 12.95
C ALA A 188 43.94 -18.43 11.65
N ALA A 189 43.42 -17.35 11.06
CA ALA A 189 42.73 -17.39 9.76
C ALA A 189 43.64 -17.83 8.59
N GLN A 190 44.96 -17.71 8.75
CA GLN A 190 45.96 -18.12 7.75
C GLN A 190 46.48 -19.56 7.94
N ARG A 191 46.08 -20.28 9.00
CA ARG A 191 46.49 -21.67 9.25
C ARG A 191 45.82 -22.61 8.25
N GLN A 192 46.56 -23.08 7.24
CA GLN A 192 46.05 -24.05 6.24
C GLN A 192 46.01 -25.50 6.74
N ASP A 193 46.69 -25.81 7.85
CA ASP A 193 46.94 -27.18 8.28
C ASP A 193 45.78 -27.80 9.10
N VAL A 194 44.84 -27.00 9.64
CA VAL A 194 43.68 -27.46 10.43
C VAL A 194 42.44 -26.59 10.10
N PRO A 195 41.55 -27.00 9.17
CA PRO A 195 40.37 -26.24 8.81
C PRO A 195 39.29 -26.28 9.90
N PHE A 196 38.68 -25.13 10.25
CA PHE A 196 37.53 -25.07 11.14
C PHE A 196 36.26 -25.57 10.43
N HIS A 197 35.56 -26.54 11.01
CA HIS A 197 34.36 -27.16 10.43
C HIS A 197 33.09 -26.75 11.19
N ILE A 198 32.05 -26.34 10.45
CA ILE A 198 30.74 -25.96 11.00
C ILE A 198 29.68 -26.91 10.45
N ASP A 199 28.87 -27.46 11.34
CA ASP A 199 27.80 -28.39 10.99
C ASP A 199 26.64 -27.66 10.25
N GLN A 200 26.28 -28.09 9.03
CA GLN A 200 25.25 -27.45 8.17
C GLN A 200 23.80 -27.90 8.47
N LEU A 201 22.83 -27.00 8.26
CA LEU A 201 21.40 -27.22 8.50
C LEU A 201 20.64 -27.82 7.27
N SER A 202 20.09 -29.01 7.44
CA SER A 202 19.21 -29.78 6.55
C SER A 202 17.78 -29.22 6.39
N GLU A 203 16.99 -29.84 5.50
CA GLU A 203 15.54 -29.58 5.33
C GLU A 203 14.75 -29.79 6.62
N ALA A 204 15.15 -30.78 7.42
CA ALA A 204 14.59 -31.04 8.74
C ALA A 204 14.93 -29.93 9.76
N GLU A 205 16.01 -29.19 9.54
CA GLU A 205 16.37 -28.02 10.34
C GLU A 205 15.61 -26.77 9.89
N THR A 206 15.49 -26.47 8.59
CA THR A 206 14.64 -25.36 8.12
C THR A 206 13.19 -25.47 8.65
N ARG A 207 12.66 -26.70 8.65
CA ARG A 207 11.39 -27.08 9.26
C ARG A 207 11.26 -26.61 10.72
N LYS A 208 12.26 -26.95 11.55
CA LYS A 208 12.27 -26.62 12.98
C LYS A 208 12.53 -25.15 13.31
N LEU A 209 13.17 -24.41 12.42
CA LEU A 209 13.70 -23.07 12.75
C LEU A 209 12.79 -21.91 12.34
N PHE A 210 11.96 -22.10 11.31
CA PHE A 210 11.04 -21.06 10.82
C PHE A 210 9.58 -21.51 10.91
N ILE A 211 9.26 -22.69 10.36
CA ILE A 211 7.87 -23.17 10.26
C ILE A 211 7.31 -23.53 11.64
N ASP A 212 8.10 -24.20 12.49
CA ASP A 212 7.67 -24.52 13.86
C ASP A 212 7.36 -23.26 14.68
N ILE A 213 8.13 -22.18 14.49
CA ILE A 213 7.89 -20.91 15.18
C ILE A 213 6.57 -20.31 14.69
N ASP A 214 6.35 -20.20 13.38
CA ASP A 214 5.11 -19.64 12.84
C ASP A 214 3.86 -20.45 13.24
N LEU A 215 3.99 -21.77 13.31
CA LEU A 215 2.93 -22.64 13.83
C LEU A 215 2.68 -22.38 15.33
N ARG A 216 3.73 -22.25 16.15
CA ARG A 216 3.57 -21.91 17.59
C ARG A 216 2.94 -20.53 17.77
N LEU A 217 3.32 -19.54 16.96
CA LEU A 217 2.74 -18.18 16.98
C LEU A 217 1.26 -18.17 16.60
N ALA A 218 0.83 -19.08 15.73
CA ALA A 218 -0.58 -19.30 15.43
C ALA A 218 -1.32 -20.15 16.49
N GLY A 219 -0.65 -20.52 17.58
CA GLY A 219 -1.22 -21.27 18.71
C GLY A 219 -1.17 -22.79 18.58
N TRP A 220 -0.38 -23.35 17.66
CA TRP A 220 -0.22 -24.80 17.49
C TRP A 220 0.80 -25.38 18.47
N ILE A 221 0.40 -26.46 19.15
CA ILE A 221 1.15 -27.19 20.16
C ILE A 221 1.54 -28.57 19.60
N PHE A 222 2.83 -28.77 19.40
CA PHE A 222 3.41 -30.01 18.86
C PHE A 222 3.19 -31.21 19.78
N GLY A 223 2.66 -32.29 19.23
CA GLY A 223 2.32 -33.53 19.95
C GLY A 223 0.88 -33.56 20.48
N GLU A 224 0.23 -32.40 20.61
CA GLU A 224 -1.17 -32.30 21.04
C GLU A 224 -2.09 -32.07 19.84
N ASN A 225 -2.07 -30.87 19.26
CA ASN A 225 -2.93 -30.47 18.14
C ASN A 225 -2.15 -30.29 16.82
N CYS A 226 -0.82 -30.43 16.82
CA CYS A 226 0.03 -30.49 15.63
C CYS A 226 0.91 -31.74 15.68
N ARG A 227 0.89 -32.57 14.62
CA ARG A 227 1.79 -33.72 14.47
C ARG A 227 2.68 -33.57 13.25
N VAL A 228 3.87 -34.13 13.33
CA VAL A 228 4.93 -34.04 12.32
C VAL A 228 5.13 -35.41 11.67
N GLU A 229 5.42 -35.44 10.37
CA GLU A 229 5.76 -36.66 9.61
C GLU A 229 4.70 -37.77 9.71
N ILE A 230 3.45 -37.43 9.39
CA ILE A 230 2.35 -38.41 9.36
C ILE A 230 2.39 -39.14 8.02
N ALA A 231 2.45 -40.48 8.06
CA ALA A 231 2.35 -41.32 6.87
C ALA A 231 0.96 -41.21 6.22
N VAL A 232 0.94 -41.11 4.90
CA VAL A 232 -0.25 -41.09 4.05
C VAL A 232 -0.14 -42.21 3.03
N ASP A 233 -1.06 -43.17 3.11
CA ASP A 233 -1.14 -44.32 2.21
C ASP A 233 -2.04 -44.01 0.99
N GLY A 234 -1.78 -44.67 -0.14
CA GLY A 234 -2.68 -44.63 -1.31
C GLY A 234 -2.31 -43.62 -2.40
N LEU A 235 -1.03 -43.24 -2.47
CA LEU A 235 -0.51 -42.31 -3.49
C LEU A 235 -0.35 -42.97 -4.86
N LYS A 236 -0.54 -42.18 -5.93
CA LYS A 236 -0.50 -42.63 -7.33
C LYS A 236 0.93 -42.84 -7.85
N HIS A 237 1.94 -42.26 -7.20
CA HIS A 237 3.34 -42.28 -7.60
C HIS A 237 4.26 -42.72 -6.43
N GLY A 238 5.38 -43.39 -6.73
CA GLY A 238 6.35 -43.87 -5.72
C GLY A 238 6.00 -45.22 -5.07
N SER A 239 6.42 -45.43 -3.82
CA SER A 239 6.17 -46.64 -3.01
C SER A 239 4.70 -46.81 -2.56
N GLY A 240 3.83 -45.85 -2.90
CA GLY A 240 2.43 -45.80 -2.49
C GLY A 240 2.20 -45.20 -1.09
N ILE A 241 3.28 -44.87 -0.36
CA ILE A 241 3.26 -44.27 0.98
C ILE A 241 4.11 -43.00 0.95
N GLY A 242 3.52 -41.87 1.35
CA GLY A 242 4.22 -40.58 1.52
C GLY A 242 4.09 -40.09 2.95
N TYR A 243 4.72 -38.95 3.26
CA TYR A 243 4.70 -38.36 4.60
C TYR A 243 4.35 -36.89 4.48
N CYS A 244 3.27 -36.48 5.16
CA CYS A 244 2.94 -35.07 5.36
C CYS A 244 3.87 -34.48 6.42
N ASP A 245 4.49 -33.34 6.14
CA ASP A 245 5.41 -32.71 7.07
C ASP A 245 4.70 -32.26 8.35
N TYR A 246 3.52 -31.66 8.23
CA TYR A 246 2.67 -31.35 9.38
C TYR A 246 1.21 -31.69 9.14
N VAL A 247 0.54 -32.12 10.20
CA VAL A 247 -0.90 -32.34 10.24
C VAL A 247 -1.48 -31.63 11.46
N LEU A 248 -2.45 -30.76 11.19
CA LEU A 248 -3.08 -29.87 12.15
C LEU A 248 -4.46 -30.41 12.52
N TYR A 249 -4.71 -30.61 13.81
CA TYR A 249 -5.90 -31.27 14.35
C TYR A 249 -6.84 -30.28 15.07
N GLY A 250 -8.14 -30.48 14.92
CA GLY A 250 -9.17 -29.76 15.67
C GLY A 250 -9.34 -30.30 17.09
N LYS A 251 -10.08 -29.57 17.93
CA LYS A 251 -10.37 -29.98 19.33
C LYS A 251 -11.12 -31.33 19.41
N ASN A 252 -11.78 -31.73 18.33
CA ASN A 252 -12.49 -33.01 18.18
C ASN A 252 -11.59 -34.16 17.68
N GLY A 253 -10.28 -33.93 17.52
CA GLY A 253 -9.32 -34.93 17.01
C GLY A 253 -9.39 -35.17 15.50
N LYS A 254 -10.20 -34.40 14.76
CA LYS A 254 -10.26 -34.47 13.29
C LYS A 254 -9.11 -33.69 12.67
N ILE A 255 -8.60 -34.18 11.54
CA ILE A 255 -7.61 -33.45 10.73
C ILE A 255 -8.31 -32.22 10.13
N LEU A 256 -7.77 -31.03 10.39
CA LEU A 256 -8.22 -29.77 9.81
C LEU A 256 -7.35 -29.37 8.62
N ALA A 257 -6.03 -29.48 8.75
CA ALA A 257 -5.14 -29.10 7.67
C ALA A 257 -3.87 -29.94 7.61
N ILE A 258 -3.24 -29.92 6.45
CA ILE A 258 -1.91 -30.48 6.19
C ILE A 258 -0.99 -29.40 5.65
N VAL A 259 0.30 -29.48 6.02
CA VAL A 259 1.32 -28.52 5.57
C VAL A 259 2.43 -29.29 4.90
N GLU A 260 2.77 -28.87 3.68
CA GLU A 260 3.94 -29.33 2.93
C GLU A 260 5.04 -28.27 3.00
N ALA A 261 6.22 -28.67 3.46
CA ALA A 261 7.39 -27.82 3.61
C ALA A 261 8.41 -28.07 2.49
N LYS A 262 9.15 -27.02 2.12
CA LYS A 262 10.33 -27.09 1.25
C LYS A 262 11.50 -26.35 1.90
N LYS A 263 12.71 -26.60 1.38
CA LYS A 263 13.92 -25.85 1.78
C LYS A 263 13.71 -24.35 1.52
N ALA A 264 14.25 -23.50 2.40
CA ALA A 264 14.09 -22.03 2.29
C ALA A 264 14.57 -21.46 0.95
N SER A 265 15.56 -22.09 0.32
CA SER A 265 16.10 -21.73 -0.99
C SER A 265 15.24 -22.15 -2.19
N VAL A 266 14.18 -22.94 -1.97
CA VAL A 266 13.31 -23.48 -3.02
C VAL A 266 11.95 -22.77 -3.01
N ASN A 267 11.39 -22.52 -4.19
CA ASN A 267 10.05 -21.95 -4.33
C ASN A 267 9.00 -22.95 -3.77
N PRO A 268 8.14 -22.54 -2.81
CA PRO A 268 7.15 -23.43 -2.21
C PRO A 268 6.20 -24.06 -3.24
N GLU A 269 5.88 -23.36 -4.33
CA GLU A 269 4.89 -23.80 -5.33
C GLU A 269 5.17 -25.20 -5.92
N VAL A 270 6.43 -25.64 -5.91
CA VAL A 270 6.81 -26.99 -6.35
C VAL A 270 6.12 -28.08 -5.51
N GLY A 271 5.80 -27.80 -4.25
CA GLY A 271 5.06 -28.70 -3.35
C GLY A 271 3.56 -28.82 -3.62
N GLU A 272 3.01 -28.06 -4.58
CA GLU A 272 1.56 -28.00 -4.81
C GLU A 272 0.96 -29.33 -5.29
N VAL A 273 1.66 -30.03 -6.18
CA VAL A 273 1.21 -31.35 -6.66
C VAL A 273 1.20 -32.35 -5.50
N GLN A 274 2.26 -32.34 -4.69
CA GLN A 274 2.46 -33.27 -3.58
C GLN A 274 1.40 -33.10 -2.48
N VAL A 275 1.13 -31.86 -2.05
CA VAL A 275 0.12 -31.60 -1.01
C VAL A 275 -1.29 -31.97 -1.48
N LYS A 276 -1.61 -31.79 -2.77
CA LYS A 276 -2.91 -32.19 -3.34
C LYS A 276 -3.06 -33.70 -3.37
N GLU A 277 -2.02 -34.44 -3.73
CA GLU A 277 -2.04 -35.90 -3.68
C GLU A 277 -2.24 -36.43 -2.26
N TYR A 278 -1.57 -35.82 -1.28
CA TYR A 278 -1.76 -36.14 0.14
C TYR A 278 -3.19 -35.87 0.61
N ALA A 279 -3.78 -34.75 0.20
CA ALA A 279 -5.16 -34.41 0.52
C ALA A 279 -6.17 -35.39 -0.11
N GLU A 280 -5.99 -35.75 -1.39
CA GLU A 280 -6.84 -36.74 -2.08
C GLU A 280 -6.76 -38.13 -1.43
N ALA A 281 -5.57 -38.53 -1.00
CA ALA A 281 -5.35 -39.79 -0.31
C ALA A 281 -6.03 -39.79 1.07
N LEU A 282 -5.83 -38.74 1.87
CA LEU A 282 -6.47 -38.59 3.18
C LEU A 282 -7.99 -38.50 3.08
N GLU A 283 -8.52 -37.79 2.08
CA GLU A 283 -9.96 -37.64 1.85
C GLU A 283 -10.67 -39.00 1.69
N LYS A 284 -10.04 -39.96 1.01
CA LYS A 284 -10.58 -41.33 0.86
C LYS A 284 -10.70 -42.07 2.21
N HIS A 285 -9.85 -41.73 3.18
CA HIS A 285 -9.84 -42.38 4.49
C HIS A 285 -10.74 -41.67 5.51
N ILE A 286 -10.72 -40.34 5.54
CA ILE A 286 -11.44 -39.54 6.56
C ILE A 286 -12.83 -39.07 6.09
N GLY A 287 -13.12 -39.16 4.80
CA GLY A 287 -14.42 -38.84 4.20
C GLY A 287 -14.67 -37.35 3.95
N TYR A 288 -13.65 -36.51 4.07
CA TYR A 288 -13.70 -35.08 3.76
C TYR A 288 -12.29 -34.57 3.42
N GLN A 289 -12.20 -33.49 2.64
CA GLN A 289 -10.92 -32.94 2.21
C GLN A 289 -10.31 -32.03 3.29
N PRO A 290 -9.05 -32.24 3.74
CA PRO A 290 -8.37 -31.30 4.63
C PRO A 290 -8.00 -29.98 3.91
N ILE A 291 -7.75 -28.90 4.66
CA ILE A 291 -7.16 -27.66 4.12
C ILE A 291 -5.67 -27.89 3.86
N CYS A 292 -5.13 -27.36 2.77
CA CYS A 292 -3.72 -27.57 2.42
C CYS A 292 -2.92 -26.28 2.52
N PHE A 293 -1.73 -26.39 3.10
CA PHE A 293 -0.74 -25.31 3.13
C PHE A 293 0.55 -25.76 2.44
N ILE A 294 1.23 -24.81 1.80
CA ILE A 294 2.57 -25.01 1.25
C ILE A 294 3.48 -23.88 1.71
N THR A 295 4.68 -24.22 2.16
CA THR A 295 5.60 -23.23 2.69
C THR A 295 7.07 -23.62 2.50
N ASN A 296 7.95 -22.63 2.53
CA ASN A 296 9.40 -22.83 2.69
C ASN A 296 9.95 -22.11 3.94
N GLY A 297 9.08 -21.70 4.87
CA GLY A 297 9.42 -20.88 6.04
C GLY A 297 9.45 -19.38 5.79
N LEU A 298 9.60 -18.92 4.54
CA LEU A 298 9.58 -17.49 4.18
C LEU A 298 8.26 -17.07 3.52
N LYS A 299 7.75 -17.92 2.62
CA LYS A 299 6.46 -17.73 1.94
C LYS A 299 5.49 -18.82 2.38
N HIS A 300 4.23 -18.45 2.56
CA HIS A 300 3.15 -19.35 2.93
C HIS A 300 2.00 -19.21 1.94
N TYR A 301 1.44 -20.34 1.52
CA TYR A 301 0.27 -20.41 0.66
C TYR A 301 -0.79 -21.31 1.28
N ILE A 302 -2.06 -20.91 1.15
CA ILE A 302 -3.22 -21.74 1.46
C ILE A 302 -3.93 -22.16 0.18
N LEU A 303 -4.36 -23.41 0.16
CA LEU A 303 -5.13 -24.02 -0.90
C LEU A 303 -6.48 -24.46 -0.32
N ASP A 304 -7.44 -23.55 -0.44
CA ASP A 304 -8.82 -23.73 -0.02
C ASP A 304 -9.73 -23.01 -1.03
N GLY A 305 -10.34 -23.78 -1.95
CA GLY A 305 -11.09 -23.27 -3.09
C GLY A 305 -10.36 -23.45 -4.44
N PRO A 306 -10.83 -22.77 -5.52
CA PRO A 306 -10.32 -23.00 -6.87
C PRO A 306 -8.91 -22.46 -7.11
N ASN A 307 -8.49 -21.45 -6.33
CA ASN A 307 -7.22 -20.74 -6.50
C ASN A 307 -6.39 -20.79 -5.22
N ARG A 308 -5.07 -20.97 -5.36
CA ARG A 308 -4.10 -20.80 -4.27
C ARG A 308 -4.04 -19.33 -3.85
N ARG A 309 -3.82 -19.07 -2.56
CA ARG A 309 -3.66 -17.72 -2.02
C ARG A 309 -2.39 -17.63 -1.21
N GLN A 310 -1.63 -16.55 -1.39
CA GLN A 310 -0.50 -16.22 -0.51
C GLN A 310 -1.05 -15.62 0.79
N ILE A 311 -0.49 -16.03 1.93
CA ILE A 311 -0.88 -15.56 3.26
C ILE A 311 0.36 -15.16 4.06
N ALA A 312 0.20 -14.25 5.03
CA ALA A 312 1.30 -13.78 5.85
C ALA A 312 1.78 -14.79 6.92
N GLY A 313 0.98 -15.82 7.22
CA GLY A 313 1.26 -16.82 8.25
C GLY A 313 0.12 -17.84 8.40
N PHE A 314 0.24 -18.76 9.34
CA PHE A 314 -0.75 -19.83 9.55
C PHE A 314 -2.00 -19.36 10.30
N TYR A 315 -3.12 -20.02 10.01
CA TYR A 315 -4.38 -19.83 10.73
C TYR A 315 -4.32 -20.54 12.10
N SER A 316 -5.04 -20.00 13.07
CA SER A 316 -5.21 -20.64 14.37
C SER A 316 -6.13 -21.86 14.32
N GLN A 317 -6.12 -22.68 15.37
CA GLN A 317 -6.95 -23.87 15.45
C GLN A 317 -8.46 -23.55 15.30
N GLU A 318 -8.92 -22.45 15.88
CA GLU A 318 -10.33 -22.06 15.85
C GLU A 318 -10.75 -21.50 14.49
N GLU A 319 -9.84 -20.82 13.79
CA GLU A 319 -10.04 -20.30 12.44
C GLU A 319 -10.16 -21.42 11.42
N LEU A 320 -9.27 -22.43 11.48
CA LEU A 320 -9.37 -23.60 10.61
C LEU A 320 -10.64 -24.41 10.87
N GLN A 321 -11.04 -24.54 12.14
CA GLN A 321 -12.30 -25.21 12.48
C GLN A 321 -13.49 -24.46 11.87
N LEU A 322 -13.50 -23.13 11.95
CA LEU A 322 -14.55 -22.30 11.35
C LEU A 322 -14.61 -22.46 9.82
N VAL A 323 -13.46 -22.52 9.14
CA VAL A 323 -13.40 -22.75 7.69
C VAL A 323 -14.00 -24.12 7.33
N MET A 324 -13.68 -25.16 8.10
CA MET A 324 -14.27 -26.49 7.92
C MET A 324 -15.77 -26.51 8.16
N ASP A 325 -16.24 -25.91 9.25
CA ASP A 325 -17.66 -25.86 9.60
C ASP A 325 -18.48 -25.14 8.51
N ARG A 326 -17.91 -24.10 7.89
CA ARG A 326 -18.54 -23.37 6.79
C ARG A 326 -18.84 -24.22 5.57
N ARG A 327 -18.03 -25.23 5.26
CA ARG A 327 -18.29 -26.12 4.11
C ARG A 327 -19.65 -26.82 4.19
N HIS A 328 -20.22 -26.93 5.39
CA HIS A 328 -21.54 -27.52 5.63
C HIS A 328 -22.60 -26.50 6.06
N LEU A 329 -22.22 -25.43 6.74
CA LEU A 329 -23.15 -24.44 7.29
C LEU A 329 -23.48 -23.29 6.34
N GLN A 330 -22.64 -23.05 5.33
CA GLN A 330 -22.77 -21.94 4.41
C GLN A 330 -24.01 -22.11 3.53
N LYS A 331 -24.89 -21.12 3.58
CA LYS A 331 -26.10 -21.09 2.74
C LYS A 331 -25.79 -20.38 1.42
N PRO A 332 -26.42 -20.78 0.30
CA PRO A 332 -26.29 -20.06 -0.96
C PRO A 332 -26.68 -18.59 -0.83
N LEU A 333 -26.03 -17.75 -1.62
CA LEU A 333 -26.27 -16.31 -1.68
C LEU A 333 -27.19 -15.91 -2.86
N GLU A 334 -28.04 -16.83 -3.30
CA GLU A 334 -29.03 -16.62 -4.36
C GLU A 334 -30.32 -15.99 -3.80
N ASP A 335 -30.96 -15.15 -4.62
CA ASP A 335 -32.24 -14.48 -4.35
C ASP A 335 -32.28 -13.71 -3.02
N ILE A 336 -31.18 -13.04 -2.68
CA ILE A 336 -31.01 -12.33 -1.41
C ILE A 336 -31.88 -11.09 -1.31
N SER A 337 -32.23 -10.44 -2.41
CA SER A 337 -32.95 -9.14 -2.43
C SER A 337 -34.24 -9.16 -1.60
N SER A 338 -34.92 -10.31 -1.55
CA SER A 338 -36.13 -10.55 -0.74
C SER A 338 -35.87 -10.83 0.76
N LYS A 339 -34.64 -11.20 1.10
CA LYS A 339 -34.16 -11.54 2.46
C LYS A 339 -33.47 -10.36 3.16
N ILE A 340 -33.38 -9.22 2.47
CA ILE A 340 -32.83 -7.97 3.00
C ILE A 340 -33.88 -7.29 3.87
N ARG A 341 -33.45 -6.86 5.06
CA ARG A 341 -34.28 -6.19 6.04
C ARG A 341 -34.56 -4.74 5.63
N ASP A 342 -35.83 -4.44 5.34
CA ASP A 342 -36.29 -3.10 4.93
C ASP A 342 -36.08 -2.03 6.01
N ASP A 343 -36.11 -2.43 7.29
CA ASP A 343 -35.82 -1.57 8.44
C ASP A 343 -34.37 -1.08 8.48
N ILE A 344 -33.44 -1.79 7.83
CA ILE A 344 -32.03 -1.40 7.74
C ILE A 344 -31.72 -0.74 6.38
N SER A 345 -32.14 -1.36 5.28
CA SER A 345 -31.93 -0.87 3.90
C SER A 345 -33.16 -1.03 3.01
N GLY A 346 -34.11 -0.11 3.15
CA GLY A 346 -35.34 -0.11 2.36
C GLY A 346 -35.20 0.40 0.92
N ARG A 347 -34.06 0.98 0.53
CA ARG A 347 -33.90 1.59 -0.81
C ARG A 347 -33.46 0.57 -1.85
N HIS A 348 -34.04 0.62 -3.05
CA HIS A 348 -33.83 -0.41 -4.09
C HIS A 348 -32.36 -0.53 -4.51
N TYR A 349 -31.64 0.57 -4.70
CA TYR A 349 -30.21 0.55 -5.06
C TYR A 349 -29.33 -0.04 -3.96
N GLN A 350 -29.70 0.10 -2.68
CA GLN A 350 -28.95 -0.53 -1.58
C GLN A 350 -29.10 -2.05 -1.66
N LYS A 351 -30.31 -2.53 -1.98
CA LYS A 351 -30.56 -3.96 -2.19
C LYS A 351 -29.79 -4.49 -3.40
N HIS A 352 -29.75 -3.75 -4.51
CA HIS A 352 -28.96 -4.11 -5.68
C HIS A 352 -27.47 -4.15 -5.35
N ALA A 353 -26.92 -3.13 -4.67
CA ALA A 353 -25.53 -3.10 -4.26
C ALA A 353 -25.15 -4.34 -3.43
N ILE A 354 -25.98 -4.70 -2.45
CA ILE A 354 -25.77 -5.88 -1.59
C ILE A 354 -25.85 -7.16 -2.41
N ALA A 355 -26.84 -7.29 -3.31
CA ALA A 355 -26.98 -8.44 -4.19
C ALA A 355 -25.76 -8.62 -5.11
N SER A 356 -25.25 -7.54 -5.73
CA SER A 356 -24.06 -7.58 -6.58
C SER A 356 -22.81 -8.02 -5.83
N VAL A 357 -22.62 -7.59 -4.57
CA VAL A 357 -21.50 -8.08 -3.73
C VAL A 357 -21.67 -9.57 -3.42
N CYS A 358 -22.88 -10.00 -3.08
CA CYS A 358 -23.16 -11.39 -2.78
C CYS A 358 -22.97 -12.31 -4.01
N GLU A 359 -23.36 -11.85 -5.20
CA GLU A 359 -23.10 -12.53 -6.48
C GLU A 359 -21.59 -12.61 -6.75
N ALA A 360 -20.85 -11.51 -6.58
CA ALA A 360 -19.39 -11.52 -6.74
C ALA A 360 -18.72 -12.55 -5.81
N PHE A 361 -19.15 -12.62 -4.55
CA PHE A 361 -18.63 -13.59 -3.58
C PHE A 361 -19.03 -15.03 -3.88
N SER A 362 -20.23 -15.24 -4.44
CA SER A 362 -20.68 -16.56 -4.94
C SER A 362 -19.81 -17.04 -6.11
N ASN A 363 -19.41 -16.12 -6.98
CA ASN A 363 -18.51 -16.36 -8.11
C ASN A 363 -17.01 -16.41 -7.71
N HIS A 364 -16.72 -16.76 -6.46
CA HIS A 364 -15.37 -16.89 -5.89
C HIS A 364 -14.50 -15.62 -5.93
N ARG A 365 -15.06 -14.43 -6.19
CA ARG A 365 -14.32 -13.18 -5.98
C ARG A 365 -14.21 -12.91 -4.48
N ARG A 366 -13.04 -12.46 -4.04
CA ARG A 366 -12.80 -12.07 -2.63
C ARG A 366 -12.87 -10.57 -2.40
N GLN A 367 -13.01 -9.79 -3.47
CA GLN A 367 -12.94 -8.33 -3.44
C GLN A 367 -14.12 -7.74 -4.19
N ALA A 368 -14.69 -6.68 -3.65
CA ALA A 368 -15.78 -5.93 -4.26
C ALA A 368 -15.65 -4.42 -3.98
N LEU A 369 -16.10 -3.60 -4.92
CA LEU A 369 -16.07 -2.14 -4.82
C LEU A 369 -17.47 -1.57 -5.07
N LEU A 370 -18.00 -0.86 -4.08
CA LEU A 370 -19.25 -0.12 -4.17
C LEU A 370 -18.96 1.37 -4.31
N VAL A 371 -19.36 1.94 -5.43
CA VAL A 371 -19.28 3.38 -5.70
C VAL A 371 -20.65 3.99 -5.42
N MET A 372 -20.77 4.79 -4.36
CA MET A 372 -22.04 5.36 -3.93
C MET A 372 -21.88 6.84 -3.60
N ALA A 373 -22.79 7.67 -4.09
CA ALA A 373 -22.83 9.10 -3.80
C ALA A 373 -22.79 9.39 -2.28
N THR A 374 -22.13 10.48 -1.91
CA THR A 374 -22.11 10.95 -0.52
C THR A 374 -23.54 11.27 -0.08
N GLY A 375 -24.00 10.65 1.00
CA GLY A 375 -25.38 10.76 1.49
C GLY A 375 -26.31 9.62 1.04
N ALA A 376 -25.91 8.75 0.10
CA ALA A 376 -26.71 7.60 -0.35
C ALA A 376 -26.83 6.45 0.70
N GLY A 377 -26.15 6.56 1.84
CA GLY A 377 -26.27 5.61 2.95
C GLY A 377 -25.29 4.45 2.92
N LYS A 378 -24.02 4.68 2.53
CA LYS A 378 -22.91 3.70 2.53
C LYS A 378 -22.87 2.83 3.80
N THR A 379 -22.92 3.46 4.97
CA THR A 379 -22.91 2.77 6.27
C THR A 379 -24.10 1.83 6.44
N ARG A 380 -25.31 2.22 6.03
CA ARG A 380 -26.51 1.34 6.09
C ARG A 380 -26.41 0.14 5.15
N THR A 381 -25.86 0.35 3.95
CA THR A 381 -25.55 -0.74 3.01
C THR A 381 -24.56 -1.72 3.63
N ALA A 382 -23.50 -1.22 4.28
CA ALA A 382 -22.51 -2.05 4.97
C ALA A 382 -23.12 -2.88 6.11
N VAL A 383 -23.97 -2.27 6.95
CA VAL A 383 -24.69 -2.97 8.03
C VAL A 383 -25.54 -4.11 7.48
N SER A 384 -26.30 -3.84 6.42
CA SER A 384 -27.19 -4.84 5.81
C SER A 384 -26.40 -5.98 5.14
N LEU A 385 -25.26 -5.65 4.52
CA LEU A 385 -24.37 -6.65 3.94
C LEU A 385 -23.82 -7.59 5.03
N VAL A 386 -23.36 -7.05 6.16
CA VAL A 386 -22.86 -7.85 7.29
C VAL A 386 -23.95 -8.74 7.87
N ASP A 387 -25.17 -8.20 8.05
CA ASP A 387 -26.33 -8.98 8.52
C ASP A 387 -26.57 -10.23 7.65
N ILE A 388 -26.64 -10.04 6.33
CA ILE A 388 -26.92 -11.13 5.39
C ILE A 388 -25.80 -12.15 5.37
N LEU A 389 -24.55 -11.69 5.21
CA LEU A 389 -23.41 -12.60 5.16
C LEU A 389 -23.26 -13.38 6.46
N SER A 390 -23.58 -12.77 7.62
CA SER A 390 -23.55 -13.45 8.91
C SER A 390 -24.68 -14.48 9.03
N ARG A 391 -25.93 -14.15 8.69
CA ARG A 391 -27.07 -15.08 8.71
C ARG A 391 -26.92 -16.26 7.74
N HIS A 392 -26.13 -16.09 6.68
CA HIS A 392 -25.80 -17.13 5.70
C HIS A 392 -24.51 -17.90 6.03
N ASN A 393 -23.87 -17.63 7.19
CA ASN A 393 -22.62 -18.25 7.63
C ASN A 393 -21.41 -18.00 6.72
N TRP A 394 -21.42 -16.92 5.93
CA TRP A 394 -20.26 -16.52 5.10
C TRP A 394 -19.20 -15.77 5.91
N VAL A 395 -19.62 -15.00 6.92
CA VAL A 395 -18.74 -14.18 7.76
C VAL A 395 -19.14 -14.32 9.23
N LYS A 396 -18.15 -14.30 10.11
CA LYS A 396 -18.33 -14.33 11.58
C LYS A 396 -17.66 -13.14 12.22
N ASN A 397 -16.41 -12.87 11.85
CA ASN A 397 -15.60 -11.78 12.36
C ASN A 397 -15.38 -10.75 11.25
N VAL A 398 -15.66 -9.48 11.54
CA VAL A 398 -15.66 -8.39 10.57
C VAL A 398 -14.86 -7.21 11.11
N LEU A 399 -14.04 -6.61 10.24
CA LEU A 399 -13.29 -5.40 10.52
C LEU A 399 -13.81 -4.24 9.67
N PHE A 400 -14.12 -3.11 10.29
CA PHE A 400 -14.44 -1.86 9.60
C PHE A 400 -13.31 -0.85 9.79
N LEU A 401 -12.76 -0.39 8.67
CA LEU A 401 -11.66 0.58 8.62
C LEU A 401 -12.13 1.91 8.06
N ALA A 402 -11.80 2.98 8.76
CA ALA A 402 -11.99 4.34 8.31
C ALA A 402 -10.77 5.22 8.63
N ASP A 403 -10.65 6.34 7.93
CA ASP A 403 -9.47 7.22 8.01
C ASP A 403 -9.43 8.07 9.29
N ARG A 404 -10.60 8.41 9.84
CA ARG A 404 -10.74 9.32 10.98
C ARG A 404 -11.50 8.68 12.13
N THR A 405 -11.16 9.06 13.35
CA THR A 405 -11.81 8.60 14.60
C THR A 405 -13.30 8.92 14.62
N SER A 406 -13.72 10.08 14.10
CA SER A 406 -15.13 10.48 13.99
C SER A 406 -15.94 9.56 13.07
N LEU A 407 -15.37 9.13 11.94
CA LEU A 407 -16.00 8.20 11.01
C LEU A 407 -16.15 6.80 11.62
N VAL A 408 -15.11 6.33 12.32
CA VAL A 408 -15.14 5.07 13.07
C VAL A 408 -16.27 5.11 14.10
N LYS A 409 -16.36 6.19 14.89
CA LYS A 409 -17.40 6.35 15.92
C LYS A 409 -18.81 6.35 15.30
N GLN A 410 -19.01 7.09 14.22
CA GLN A 410 -20.30 7.13 13.52
C GLN A 410 -20.72 5.75 12.99
N ALA A 411 -19.78 5.00 12.42
CA ALA A 411 -20.04 3.63 11.96
C ALA A 411 -20.36 2.72 13.15
N TYR A 412 -19.56 2.75 14.21
CA TYR A 412 -19.79 2.00 15.44
C TYR A 412 -21.18 2.22 16.02
N ASP A 413 -21.59 3.47 16.21
CA ASP A 413 -22.91 3.82 16.75
C ASP A 413 -24.06 3.33 15.83
N SER A 414 -23.86 3.40 14.51
CA SER A 414 -24.84 2.92 13.53
C SER A 414 -25.02 1.40 13.59
N PHE A 415 -23.93 0.64 13.65
CA PHE A 415 -23.97 -0.82 13.77
C PHE A 415 -24.59 -1.25 15.10
N ARG A 416 -24.21 -0.61 16.21
CA ARG A 416 -24.77 -0.88 17.54
C ARG A 416 -26.29 -0.67 17.59
N LYS A 417 -26.79 0.36 16.90
CA LYS A 417 -28.23 0.67 16.85
C LYS A 417 -29.01 -0.28 15.96
N LEU A 418 -28.48 -0.63 14.79
CA LEU A 418 -29.20 -1.39 13.75
C LEU A 418 -29.04 -2.92 13.89
N LEU A 419 -27.97 -3.38 14.54
CA LEU A 419 -27.68 -4.80 14.82
C LEU A 419 -27.34 -4.98 16.31
N PRO A 420 -28.33 -4.87 17.23
CA PRO A 420 -28.09 -4.95 18.67
C PRO A 420 -27.56 -6.31 19.14
N ASP A 421 -27.85 -7.39 18.40
CA ASP A 421 -27.40 -8.75 18.72
C ASP A 421 -25.96 -9.04 18.29
N LEU A 422 -25.32 -8.14 17.53
CA LEU A 422 -23.94 -8.28 17.08
C LEU A 422 -22.99 -7.65 18.11
N SER A 423 -22.02 -8.42 18.61
CA SER A 423 -20.98 -7.86 19.48
C SER A 423 -20.07 -6.91 18.68
N VAL A 424 -20.11 -5.64 19.04
CA VAL A 424 -19.36 -4.54 18.41
C VAL A 424 -18.32 -3.98 19.38
N CYS A 425 -17.14 -3.62 18.88
CA CYS A 425 -16.09 -3.00 19.67
C CYS A 425 -15.38 -1.89 18.89
N ASN A 426 -15.16 -0.75 19.55
CA ASN A 426 -14.31 0.33 19.04
C ASN A 426 -12.88 0.12 19.56
N PHE A 427 -11.97 -0.31 18.68
CA PHE A 427 -10.62 -0.70 19.05
C PHE A 427 -9.76 0.47 19.58
N LEU A 428 -10.17 1.71 19.31
CA LEU A 428 -9.51 2.89 19.85
C LEU A 428 -9.80 3.12 21.33
N GLU A 429 -10.93 2.61 21.83
CA GLU A 429 -11.42 2.83 23.19
C GLU A 429 -11.22 1.57 24.06
N ASP A 430 -11.38 0.38 23.48
CA ASP A 430 -11.26 -0.91 24.17
C ASP A 430 -10.42 -1.90 23.35
N LYS A 431 -9.17 -2.12 23.77
CA LYS A 431 -8.24 -3.05 23.11
C LYS A 431 -8.44 -4.51 23.53
N GLU A 432 -8.84 -4.75 24.78
CA GLU A 432 -9.01 -6.10 25.33
C GLU A 432 -10.31 -6.73 24.82
N GLY A 433 -11.39 -5.95 24.76
CA GLY A 433 -12.69 -6.40 24.24
C GLY A 433 -12.68 -6.72 22.74
N ALA A 434 -11.70 -6.22 22.00
CA ALA A 434 -11.65 -6.36 20.54
C ALA A 434 -11.41 -7.81 20.07
N GLN A 435 -10.66 -8.63 20.82
CA GLN A 435 -10.43 -10.05 20.47
C GLN A 435 -11.68 -10.91 20.60
N SER A 436 -12.60 -10.53 21.51
CA SER A 436 -13.82 -11.28 21.79
C SER A 436 -15.04 -10.80 20.98
N SER A 437 -14.87 -9.70 20.25
CA SER A 437 -15.96 -9.05 19.50
C SER A 437 -16.03 -9.53 18.06
N ARG A 438 -17.25 -9.69 17.53
CA ARG A 438 -17.47 -10.14 16.15
C ARG A 438 -17.30 -9.02 15.13
N MET A 439 -17.46 -7.77 15.56
CA MET A 439 -17.32 -6.60 14.71
C MET A 439 -16.39 -5.59 15.38
N VAL A 440 -15.25 -5.33 14.74
CA VAL A 440 -14.22 -4.42 15.25
C VAL A 440 -14.17 -3.18 14.36
N PHE A 441 -14.18 -2.00 14.97
CA PHE A 441 -14.00 -0.72 14.28
C PHE A 441 -12.63 -0.15 14.63
N SER A 442 -11.85 0.22 13.62
CA SER A 442 -10.50 0.77 13.83
C SER A 442 -10.17 1.83 12.79
N THR A 443 -9.23 2.70 13.14
CA THR A 443 -8.52 3.50 12.13
C THR A 443 -7.37 2.69 11.54
N TYR A 444 -6.88 3.10 10.37
CA TYR A 444 -5.74 2.44 9.74
C TYR A 444 -4.45 2.50 10.58
N PRO A 445 -4.05 3.65 11.18
CA PRO A 445 -2.88 3.71 12.05
C PRO A 445 -2.96 2.77 13.25
N THR A 446 -4.11 2.74 13.94
CA THR A 446 -4.32 1.88 15.11
C THR A 446 -4.21 0.40 14.74
N MET A 447 -4.81 0.01 13.60
CA MET A 447 -4.74 -1.38 13.14
C MET A 447 -3.32 -1.77 12.75
N ILE A 448 -2.58 -0.91 12.03
CA ILE A 448 -1.15 -1.15 11.76
C ILE A 448 -0.37 -1.31 13.05
N GLY A 449 -0.55 -0.44 14.04
CA GLY A 449 0.14 -0.57 15.32
C GLY A 449 -0.11 -1.92 15.99
N ALA A 450 -1.32 -2.48 15.85
CA ALA A 450 -1.67 -3.78 16.41
C ALA A 450 -0.99 -4.96 15.70
N ILE A 451 -0.76 -4.86 14.39
CA ILE A 451 -0.14 -5.94 13.59
C ILE A 451 1.39 -5.77 13.45
N SER A 452 1.90 -4.54 13.57
CA SER A 452 3.33 -4.17 13.44
C SER A 452 4.03 -3.95 14.79
N GLY A 453 3.32 -4.01 15.92
CA GLY A 453 3.85 -3.67 17.25
C GLY A 453 5.18 -4.35 17.58
N GLN A 454 6.14 -3.56 18.07
CA GLN A 454 7.47 -3.99 18.54
C GLN A 454 7.42 -4.67 19.93
N GLU A 455 6.25 -4.71 20.57
CA GLU A 455 6.02 -5.48 21.78
C GLU A 455 5.69 -6.93 21.41
N GLU A 456 6.56 -7.83 21.87
CA GLU A 456 6.41 -9.28 22.04
C GLU A 456 5.43 -10.01 21.09
N VAL A 457 5.97 -10.96 20.32
CA VAL A 457 5.23 -11.81 19.37
C VAL A 457 4.04 -12.57 20.00
N ASN A 458 4.01 -12.71 21.33
CA ASN A 458 2.91 -13.31 22.10
C ASN A 458 1.75 -12.34 22.44
N GLN A 459 1.82 -11.06 22.05
CA GLN A 459 0.80 -10.04 22.33
C GLN A 459 0.05 -9.55 21.08
N ARG A 460 0.24 -10.17 19.91
CA ARG A 460 -0.52 -9.79 18.70
C ARG A 460 -2.01 -10.13 18.89
N PRO A 461 -2.92 -9.14 18.87
CA PRO A 461 -4.33 -9.39 19.21
C PRO A 461 -5.10 -10.14 18.11
N PHE A 462 -4.61 -10.13 16.87
CA PHE A 462 -5.30 -10.73 15.73
C PHE A 462 -4.34 -11.57 14.88
N THR A 463 -4.70 -12.83 14.67
CA THR A 463 -4.06 -13.77 13.73
C THR A 463 -4.49 -13.51 12.28
N VAL A 464 -3.76 -14.11 11.32
CA VAL A 464 -3.94 -13.90 9.88
C VAL A 464 -5.35 -14.25 9.38
N GLY A 465 -5.96 -15.30 9.93
CA GLY A 465 -7.30 -15.76 9.59
C GLY A 465 -8.42 -15.17 10.46
N HIS A 466 -8.14 -14.18 11.31
CA HIS A 466 -9.09 -13.75 12.34
C HIS A 466 -10.34 -13.08 11.75
N PHE A 467 -10.17 -12.22 10.74
CA PHE A 467 -11.27 -11.52 10.07
C PHE A 467 -11.68 -12.21 8.78
N ASP A 468 -12.98 -12.40 8.59
CA ASP A 468 -13.54 -13.00 7.37
C ASP A 468 -13.89 -11.95 6.31
N LEU A 469 -14.17 -10.72 6.77
CA LEU A 469 -14.58 -9.58 5.97
C LEU A 469 -13.93 -8.31 6.51
N ILE A 470 -13.35 -7.53 5.60
CA ILE A 470 -12.86 -6.19 5.85
C ILE A 470 -13.68 -5.20 5.01
N ILE A 471 -14.28 -4.22 5.67
CA ILE A 471 -15.00 -3.13 5.04
C ILE A 471 -14.14 -1.88 5.12
N ILE A 472 -13.89 -1.27 3.97
CA ILE A 472 -13.02 -0.10 3.82
C ILE A 472 -13.90 1.09 3.46
N ASP A 473 -14.03 2.07 4.35
CA ASP A 473 -14.68 3.34 4.03
C ASP A 473 -13.70 4.33 3.41
N GLU A 474 -14.19 5.10 2.44
CA GLU A 474 -13.41 6.02 1.59
C GLU A 474 -12.16 5.35 0.96
N SER A 475 -12.38 4.18 0.35
CA SER A 475 -11.35 3.28 -0.18
C SER A 475 -10.33 3.92 -1.13
N HIS A 476 -10.69 5.00 -1.81
CA HIS A 476 -9.86 5.73 -2.77
C HIS A 476 -8.62 6.43 -2.15
N ARG A 477 -8.55 6.61 -0.81
CA ARG A 477 -7.42 7.25 -0.12
C ARG A 477 -6.42 6.25 0.45
N SER A 478 -6.94 5.21 1.09
CA SER A 478 -6.15 4.45 2.06
C SER A 478 -5.50 3.18 1.51
N ILE A 479 -5.89 2.75 0.29
CA ILE A 479 -5.48 1.47 -0.27
C ILE A 479 -4.02 1.44 -0.79
N TYR A 480 -3.44 2.60 -1.13
CA TYR A 480 -2.22 2.64 -1.96
C TYR A 480 -0.92 2.98 -1.23
N GLN A 481 -0.90 3.07 0.10
CA GLN A 481 0.30 3.44 0.87
C GLN A 481 0.64 2.38 1.93
N LYS A 482 1.15 2.81 3.09
CA LYS A 482 1.47 2.02 4.29
C LYS A 482 0.37 1.01 4.66
N TYR A 483 -0.90 1.37 4.45
CA TYR A 483 -2.04 0.56 4.86
C TYR A 483 -2.38 -0.61 3.94
N LYS A 484 -1.77 -0.71 2.74
CA LYS A 484 -1.89 -1.92 1.91
C LYS A 484 -1.49 -3.17 2.71
N SER A 485 -0.47 -3.00 3.55
CA SER A 485 0.04 -4.05 4.43
C SER A 485 -1.03 -4.68 5.35
N ILE A 486 -2.06 -3.93 5.78
CA ILE A 486 -3.16 -4.50 6.56
C ILE A 486 -3.90 -5.58 5.76
N PHE A 487 -4.13 -5.31 4.47
CA PHE A 487 -4.86 -6.21 3.57
C PHE A 487 -3.98 -7.36 3.07
N ASP A 488 -2.67 -7.17 3.03
CA ASP A 488 -1.71 -8.24 2.74
C ASP A 488 -1.54 -9.17 3.96
N TYR A 489 -1.77 -8.68 5.19
CA TYR A 489 -1.70 -9.45 6.43
C TYR A 489 -2.92 -10.36 6.64
N PHE A 490 -4.14 -9.84 6.51
CA PHE A 490 -5.37 -10.60 6.77
C PHE A 490 -5.89 -11.33 5.52
N ASP A 491 -6.07 -12.65 5.57
CA ASP A 491 -6.72 -13.40 4.48
C ASP A 491 -8.26 -13.30 4.57
N ALA A 492 -8.79 -12.10 4.31
CA ALA A 492 -10.21 -11.77 4.39
C ALA A 492 -10.83 -11.47 3.01
N ARG A 493 -12.16 -11.50 2.94
CA ARG A 493 -12.89 -10.83 1.85
C ARG A 493 -12.86 -9.32 2.07
N ILE A 494 -12.82 -8.52 1.01
CA ILE A 494 -12.68 -7.06 1.11
C ILE A 494 -13.81 -6.37 0.35
N VAL A 495 -14.47 -5.41 1.00
CA VAL A 495 -15.49 -4.55 0.40
C VAL A 495 -15.08 -3.11 0.55
N GLY A 496 -14.80 -2.44 -0.56
CA GLY A 496 -14.53 -1.01 -0.61
C GLY A 496 -15.81 -0.20 -0.78
N LEU A 497 -15.97 0.85 0.02
CA LEU A 497 -17.01 1.86 -0.12
C LEU A 497 -16.34 3.19 -0.48
N THR A 498 -16.77 3.82 -1.57
CA THR A 498 -16.25 5.14 -1.96
C THR A 498 -17.30 5.91 -2.75
N ALA A 499 -17.24 7.24 -2.71
CA ALA A 499 -18.02 8.07 -3.63
C ALA A 499 -17.24 8.40 -4.91
N THR A 500 -15.91 8.37 -4.85
CA THR A 500 -15.03 8.85 -5.92
C THR A 500 -13.83 7.91 -6.04
N PRO A 501 -13.92 6.82 -6.82
CA PRO A 501 -12.77 5.95 -7.10
C PRO A 501 -11.72 6.70 -7.93
N ARG A 502 -10.42 6.45 -7.68
CA ARG A 502 -9.31 7.01 -8.48
C ARG A 502 -9.02 6.13 -9.70
N GLN A 503 -8.68 6.76 -10.82
CA GLN A 503 -8.37 6.12 -12.10
C GLN A 503 -6.91 6.35 -12.55
N ASP A 504 -6.08 7.01 -11.73
CA ASP A 504 -4.64 7.18 -11.95
C ASP A 504 -3.90 5.88 -12.37
N LEU A 505 -3.07 5.96 -13.42
CA LEU A 505 -2.21 4.87 -13.93
C LEU A 505 -1.34 4.21 -12.85
N ASP A 506 -0.84 5.00 -11.89
CA ASP A 506 0.03 4.50 -10.81
C ASP A 506 -0.74 3.92 -9.61
N LYS A 507 -1.99 4.35 -9.38
CA LYS A 507 -2.79 4.05 -8.16
C LYS A 507 -4.27 3.93 -8.47
N ASN A 508 -4.59 2.86 -9.18
CA ASN A 508 -5.92 2.56 -9.64
C ASN A 508 -6.76 1.85 -8.55
N THR A 509 -7.83 2.52 -8.06
CA THR A 509 -8.80 1.97 -7.08
C THR A 509 -9.30 0.59 -7.51
N TYR A 510 -9.64 0.46 -8.79
CA TYR A 510 -10.16 -0.75 -9.39
C TYR A 510 -9.13 -1.90 -9.38
N GLY A 511 -7.87 -1.60 -9.68
CA GLY A 511 -6.79 -2.58 -9.72
C GLY A 511 -6.56 -3.30 -8.38
N PHE A 512 -6.74 -2.62 -7.25
CA PHE A 512 -6.64 -3.29 -5.94
C PHE A 512 -7.77 -4.30 -5.70
N PHE A 513 -8.97 -4.01 -6.19
CA PHE A 513 -10.12 -4.91 -6.10
C PHE A 513 -10.17 -5.93 -7.24
N ASN A 514 -9.12 -6.01 -8.07
CA ASN A 514 -9.06 -6.84 -9.28
C ASN A 514 -10.24 -6.56 -10.23
N LEU A 515 -10.58 -5.28 -10.40
CA LEU A 515 -11.63 -4.80 -11.29
C LEU A 515 -11.03 -4.02 -12.46
N GLU A 516 -11.76 -4.00 -13.57
CA GLU A 516 -11.45 -3.15 -14.71
C GLU A 516 -11.67 -1.67 -14.38
N ASN A 517 -10.88 -0.80 -14.99
CA ASN A 517 -10.92 0.63 -14.71
C ASN A 517 -12.29 1.19 -15.08
N GLY A 518 -12.93 1.83 -14.11
CA GLY A 518 -14.25 2.39 -14.34
C GLY A 518 -15.41 1.38 -14.27
N VAL A 519 -15.14 0.13 -13.87
CA VAL A 519 -16.19 -0.88 -13.70
C VAL A 519 -16.21 -1.36 -12.24
N PRO A 520 -16.92 -0.65 -11.35
CA PRO A 520 -17.08 -1.10 -9.97
C PRO A 520 -18.02 -2.30 -9.90
N THR A 521 -18.06 -3.00 -8.76
CA THR A 521 -19.03 -4.08 -8.54
C THR A 521 -20.48 -3.56 -8.60
N TYR A 522 -20.69 -2.34 -8.12
CA TYR A 522 -21.94 -1.60 -8.30
C TYR A 522 -21.65 -0.09 -8.17
N ALA A 523 -22.37 0.71 -8.95
CA ALA A 523 -22.31 2.18 -8.91
C ALA A 523 -23.71 2.75 -8.68
N TYR A 524 -23.78 3.80 -7.87
CA TYR A 524 -24.95 4.64 -7.68
C TYR A 524 -24.48 6.08 -7.46
N ASP A 525 -24.51 6.85 -8.52
CA ASP A 525 -23.93 8.20 -8.55
C ASP A 525 -24.89 9.27 -8.01
N LEU A 526 -24.43 10.52 -8.03
CA LEU A 526 -25.22 11.65 -7.53
C LEU A 526 -26.41 11.96 -8.45
N GLU A 527 -26.27 11.76 -9.76
CA GLU A 527 -27.33 12.05 -10.73
C GLU A 527 -28.51 11.11 -10.54
N GLU A 528 -28.25 9.80 -10.48
CA GLU A 528 -29.26 8.79 -10.21
C GLU A 528 -29.90 9.02 -8.84
N ALA A 529 -29.11 9.38 -7.83
CA ALA A 529 -29.60 9.69 -6.49
C ALA A 529 -30.54 10.90 -6.43
N VAL A 530 -30.28 11.94 -7.21
CA VAL A 530 -31.14 13.12 -7.31
C VAL A 530 -32.39 12.79 -8.12
N LYS A 531 -32.25 12.08 -9.24
CA LYS A 531 -33.37 11.66 -10.10
C LYS A 531 -34.38 10.78 -9.36
N ASP A 532 -33.89 9.90 -8.51
CA ASP A 532 -34.72 9.03 -7.68
C ASP A 532 -35.29 9.72 -6.43
N GLY A 533 -34.96 11.00 -6.20
CA GLY A 533 -35.44 11.79 -5.08
C GLY A 533 -34.85 11.38 -3.72
N TYR A 534 -33.68 10.74 -3.70
CA TYR A 534 -32.99 10.37 -2.46
C TYR A 534 -31.95 11.39 -2.00
N LEU A 535 -31.53 12.28 -2.90
CA LEU A 535 -30.67 13.44 -2.65
C LEU A 535 -31.24 14.67 -3.37
N VAL A 536 -30.84 15.87 -2.94
CA VAL A 536 -31.23 17.14 -3.56
C VAL A 536 -30.15 17.65 -4.51
N ALA A 537 -30.58 18.34 -5.57
CA ALA A 537 -29.69 19.01 -6.51
C ALA A 537 -29.05 20.27 -5.91
N TYR A 538 -27.94 20.70 -6.52
CA TYR A 538 -27.27 21.95 -6.19
C TYR A 538 -27.42 22.97 -7.32
N HIS A 539 -27.37 24.25 -6.98
CA HIS A 539 -27.17 25.33 -7.94
C HIS A 539 -25.86 26.05 -7.62
N SER A 540 -25.01 26.27 -8.64
CA SER A 540 -23.74 26.99 -8.49
C SER A 540 -23.91 28.48 -8.80
N ILE A 541 -23.28 29.31 -7.98
CA ILE A 541 -23.05 30.73 -8.20
C ILE A 541 -21.54 30.91 -8.22
N GLU A 542 -21.00 31.09 -9.42
CA GLU A 542 -19.56 31.12 -9.64
C GLU A 542 -19.12 32.58 -9.85
N THR A 543 -18.37 33.12 -8.90
CA THR A 543 -18.00 34.54 -8.86
C THR A 543 -16.49 34.70 -8.88
N LYS A 544 -15.99 35.39 -9.91
CA LYS A 544 -14.56 35.75 -10.05
C LYS A 544 -14.29 37.11 -9.43
N LEU A 545 -13.35 37.16 -8.49
CA LEU A 545 -12.90 38.39 -7.83
C LEU A 545 -11.56 38.83 -8.41
N LYS A 546 -11.32 40.15 -8.53
CA LYS A 546 -10.11 40.69 -9.16
C LYS A 546 -8.85 40.27 -8.40
N LEU A 547 -8.76 40.53 -7.10
CA LEU A 547 -7.51 40.32 -6.35
C LEU A 547 -7.08 38.85 -6.27
N PRO A 548 -7.95 37.87 -5.95
CA PRO A 548 -7.55 36.46 -5.90
C PRO A 548 -7.24 35.84 -7.28
N THR A 549 -7.66 36.50 -8.37
CA THR A 549 -7.49 36.02 -9.76
C THR A 549 -6.26 36.67 -10.41
N ASP A 550 -6.22 38.00 -10.44
CA ASP A 550 -5.23 38.79 -11.17
C ASP A 550 -4.08 39.27 -10.27
N GLY A 551 -4.26 39.25 -8.95
CA GLY A 551 -3.30 39.82 -8.00
C GLY A 551 -3.43 41.33 -7.84
N LEU A 552 -2.39 41.93 -7.24
CA LEU A 552 -2.29 43.37 -7.02
C LEU A 552 -1.05 43.90 -7.73
N HIS A 553 -1.24 44.75 -8.73
CA HIS A 553 -0.17 45.44 -9.45
C HIS A 553 -0.03 46.87 -8.91
N TYR A 554 1.17 47.27 -8.48
CA TYR A 554 1.39 48.60 -7.90
C TYR A 554 1.03 49.75 -8.85
N ASP A 555 1.23 49.54 -10.16
CA ASP A 555 0.92 50.55 -11.18
C ASP A 555 -0.58 50.80 -11.36
N ASP A 556 -1.43 49.84 -10.96
CA ASP A 556 -2.90 49.92 -11.04
C ASP A 556 -3.55 50.55 -9.79
N LEU A 557 -2.75 50.84 -8.74
CA LEU A 557 -3.23 51.41 -7.48
C LEU A 557 -3.44 52.92 -7.58
N SER A 558 -4.45 53.43 -6.86
CA SER A 558 -4.58 54.87 -6.62
C SER A 558 -3.43 55.40 -5.76
N GLU A 559 -3.17 56.71 -5.78
CA GLU A 559 -2.08 57.31 -4.99
C GLU A 559 -2.27 57.09 -3.47
N GLU A 560 -3.52 57.05 -2.99
CA GLU A 560 -3.87 56.72 -1.60
C GLU A 560 -3.60 55.25 -1.26
N GLU A 561 -3.88 54.33 -2.21
CA GLU A 561 -3.57 52.91 -2.05
C GLU A 561 -2.07 52.60 -2.15
N LYS A 562 -1.31 53.38 -2.94
CA LYS A 562 0.15 53.28 -3.00
C LYS A 562 0.78 53.67 -1.67
N GLU A 563 0.33 54.76 -1.04
CA GLU A 563 0.78 55.15 0.29
C GLU A 563 0.42 54.08 1.35
N HIS A 564 -0.77 53.47 1.23
CA HIS A 564 -1.15 52.34 2.08
C HIS A 564 -0.29 51.09 1.85
N PHE A 565 0.03 50.78 0.59
CA PHE A 565 0.91 49.69 0.20
C PHE A 565 2.31 49.90 0.78
N ASP A 566 2.90 51.08 0.55
CA ASP A 566 4.24 51.42 1.02
C ASP A 566 4.31 51.34 2.55
N SER A 567 3.32 51.85 3.28
CA SER A 567 3.27 51.76 4.75
C SER A 567 3.10 50.33 5.29
N LYS A 568 2.43 49.44 4.55
CA LYS A 568 2.14 48.08 5.02
C LYS A 568 3.22 47.06 4.68
N PHE A 569 3.93 47.28 3.58
CA PHE A 569 4.96 46.37 3.06
C PHE A 569 6.39 46.92 3.21
N GLU A 570 6.58 48.05 3.91
CA GLU A 570 7.84 48.82 4.04
C GLU A 570 9.08 48.01 4.50
N ASP A 571 8.90 46.97 5.33
CA ASP A 571 9.99 46.16 5.90
C ASP A 571 10.28 44.85 5.14
N ASP A 572 9.42 44.45 4.20
CA ASP A 572 9.59 43.22 3.44
C ASP A 572 10.02 43.58 2.00
N SER A 573 11.01 42.86 1.47
CA SER A 573 11.46 42.96 0.06
C SER A 573 10.39 42.47 -0.94
N CYS A 574 9.12 42.81 -0.72
CA CYS A 574 8.00 42.45 -1.55
C CYS A 574 8.17 43.06 -2.94
N GLU A 575 8.00 42.22 -3.95
CA GLU A 575 7.90 42.64 -5.34
C GLU A 575 6.72 43.61 -5.49
N LYS A 576 6.84 44.59 -6.40
CA LYS A 576 5.77 45.57 -6.69
C LYS A 576 4.47 44.92 -7.20
N ASP A 577 4.54 43.65 -7.57
CA ASP A 577 3.40 42.86 -8.01
C ASP A 577 3.17 41.71 -7.01
N ILE A 578 1.98 41.68 -6.42
CA ILE A 578 1.55 40.62 -5.51
C ILE A 578 0.69 39.62 -6.29
N ASP A 579 1.16 38.39 -6.42
CA ASP A 579 0.44 37.31 -7.12
C ASP A 579 -0.90 36.96 -6.44
N GLY A 580 -1.96 36.73 -7.24
CA GLY A 580 -3.30 36.39 -6.74
C GLY A 580 -3.36 35.17 -5.79
N SER A 581 -2.41 34.23 -5.90
CA SER A 581 -2.37 33.03 -5.05
C SER A 581 -2.03 33.30 -3.58
N VAL A 582 -1.45 34.46 -3.27
CA VAL A 582 -1.10 34.82 -1.88
C VAL A 582 -2.28 35.37 -1.09
N PHE A 583 -3.29 35.89 -1.79
CA PHE A 583 -4.54 36.33 -1.19
C PHE A 583 -5.26 35.14 -0.55
N ASN A 584 -5.88 35.39 0.61
CA ASN A 584 -6.52 34.39 1.46
C ASN A 584 -5.56 33.34 2.06
N SER A 585 -4.26 33.40 1.74
CA SER A 585 -3.23 32.54 2.33
C SER A 585 -2.48 33.27 3.45
N PHE A 586 -1.88 34.41 3.16
CA PHE A 586 -1.23 35.26 4.17
C PHE A 586 -1.45 36.76 3.91
N VAL A 587 -2.03 37.14 2.77
CA VAL A 587 -2.56 38.49 2.53
C VAL A 587 -4.08 38.42 2.64
N PHE A 588 -4.64 39.08 3.64
CA PHE A 588 -6.06 39.09 3.93
C PHE A 588 -6.64 40.46 3.61
N ASN A 589 -7.48 40.52 2.58
CA ASN A 589 -8.09 41.76 2.14
C ASN A 589 -9.52 41.90 2.67
N LYS A 590 -9.80 43.01 3.34
CA LYS A 590 -11.10 43.29 3.95
C LYS A 590 -12.22 43.38 2.89
N SER A 591 -12.00 44.14 1.82
CA SER A 591 -13.00 44.34 0.75
C SER A 591 -13.45 43.02 0.11
N THR A 592 -12.51 42.11 -0.17
CA THR A 592 -12.76 40.77 -0.72
C THR A 592 -13.71 39.97 0.19
N VAL A 593 -13.43 39.90 1.49
CA VAL A 593 -14.26 39.17 2.46
C VAL A 593 -15.63 39.81 2.61
N GLU A 594 -15.72 41.15 2.60
CA GLU A 594 -16.99 41.85 2.67
C GLU A 594 -17.89 41.57 1.46
N ILE A 595 -17.33 41.54 0.24
CA ILE A 595 -18.08 41.20 -0.97
C ILE A 595 -18.67 39.79 -0.85
N VAL A 596 -17.85 38.82 -0.45
CA VAL A 596 -18.27 37.42 -0.29
C VAL A 596 -19.38 37.27 0.75
N LEU A 597 -19.21 37.88 1.93
CA LEU A 597 -20.22 37.81 2.99
C LEU A 597 -21.51 38.54 2.61
N ASN A 598 -21.42 39.69 1.94
CA ASN A 598 -22.61 40.41 1.45
C ASN A 598 -23.37 39.59 0.41
N GLU A 599 -22.67 38.96 -0.54
CA GLU A 599 -23.31 38.13 -1.56
C GLU A 599 -23.98 36.90 -0.93
N LEU A 600 -23.31 36.23 0.02
CA LEU A 600 -23.88 35.13 0.79
C LEU A 600 -25.16 35.56 1.53
N MET A 601 -25.13 36.68 2.26
CA MET A 601 -26.28 37.13 3.05
C MET A 601 -27.44 37.64 2.17
N THR A 602 -27.15 38.10 0.95
CA THR A 602 -28.16 38.62 0.01
C THR A 602 -28.80 37.52 -0.82
N ARG A 603 -28.02 36.52 -1.25
CA ARG A 603 -28.44 35.49 -2.22
C ARG A 603 -28.57 34.10 -1.61
N GLY A 604 -28.04 33.88 -0.41
CA GLY A 604 -28.11 32.61 0.28
C GLY A 604 -29.55 32.20 0.58
N ILE A 605 -29.80 30.90 0.60
CA ILE A 605 -31.10 30.37 1.03
C ILE A 605 -31.30 30.72 2.50
N GLN A 606 -32.46 31.30 2.79
CA GLN A 606 -32.88 31.75 4.11
C GLN A 606 -33.72 30.70 4.83
N THR A 607 -33.92 30.85 6.14
CA THR A 607 -34.80 30.01 6.95
C THR A 607 -36.28 30.22 6.61
N ALA A 608 -37.17 29.38 7.14
CA ALA A 608 -38.62 29.46 6.94
C ALA A 608 -39.23 30.87 7.12
N SER A 609 -38.71 31.67 8.05
CA SER A 609 -39.20 33.02 8.29
C SER A 609 -38.70 34.07 7.29
N GLY A 610 -37.63 33.77 6.53
CA GLY A 610 -36.94 34.72 5.67
C GLY A 610 -36.08 35.75 6.44
N ASP A 611 -36.05 35.68 7.77
CA ASP A 611 -35.33 36.65 8.62
C ASP A 611 -33.86 36.28 8.85
N GLU A 612 -33.49 35.02 8.59
CA GLU A 612 -32.16 34.48 8.84
C GLU A 612 -31.64 33.65 7.68
N ILE A 613 -30.32 33.55 7.54
CA ILE A 613 -29.72 32.64 6.57
C ILE A 613 -29.88 31.20 7.07
N GLY A 614 -30.13 30.23 6.18
CA GLY A 614 -30.11 28.81 6.54
C GLY A 614 -28.70 28.33 6.92
N LYS A 615 -28.60 27.12 7.48
CA LYS A 615 -27.33 26.56 7.94
C LYS A 615 -26.30 26.57 6.81
N THR A 616 -25.14 27.18 7.07
CA THR A 616 -24.15 27.50 6.04
C THR A 616 -22.77 27.01 6.44
N ILE A 617 -22.02 26.47 5.48
CA ILE A 617 -20.60 26.11 5.67
C ILE A 617 -19.72 26.96 4.76
N ILE A 618 -18.75 27.67 5.35
CA ILE A 618 -17.72 28.42 4.62
C ILE A 618 -16.40 27.64 4.69
N PHE A 619 -15.85 27.28 3.53
CA PHE A 619 -14.58 26.57 3.43
C PHE A 619 -13.42 27.55 3.28
N ALA A 620 -12.78 27.86 4.41
CA ALA A 620 -11.64 28.78 4.47
C ALA A 620 -10.31 28.09 4.12
N LYS A 621 -9.32 28.90 3.74
CA LYS A 621 -8.00 28.44 3.26
C LYS A 621 -7.11 27.89 4.38
N ASN A 622 -7.06 28.57 5.51
CA ASN A 622 -6.32 28.22 6.73
C ASN A 622 -7.03 28.85 7.96
N HIS A 623 -6.51 28.57 9.16
CA HIS A 623 -7.07 29.05 10.42
C HIS A 623 -7.16 30.58 10.47
N ASP A 624 -6.08 31.28 10.11
CA ASP A 624 -6.03 32.75 10.15
C ASP A 624 -7.07 33.37 9.21
N HIS A 625 -7.27 32.79 8.02
CA HIS A 625 -8.33 33.21 7.11
C HIS A 625 -9.71 33.01 7.74
N ALA A 626 -9.95 31.86 8.40
CA ALA A 626 -11.23 31.57 9.03
C ALA A 626 -11.56 32.56 10.16
N GLU A 627 -10.56 32.88 10.99
CA GLU A 627 -10.66 33.88 12.06
C GLU A 627 -10.86 35.28 11.50
N TYR A 628 -10.19 35.62 10.40
CA TYR A 628 -10.38 36.90 9.72
C TYR A 628 -11.80 37.04 9.16
N ILE A 629 -12.34 36.00 8.52
CA ILE A 629 -13.74 35.98 8.05
C ILE A 629 -14.70 36.18 9.23
N ARG A 630 -14.49 35.47 10.35
CA ARG A 630 -15.31 35.62 11.57
C ARG A 630 -15.27 37.06 12.09
N GLY A 631 -14.09 37.66 12.16
CA GLY A 631 -13.90 39.04 12.61
C GLY A 631 -14.63 40.06 11.74
N ILE A 632 -14.51 39.94 10.42
CA ILE A 632 -15.23 40.82 9.48
C ILE A 632 -16.74 40.61 9.58
N PHE A 633 -17.21 39.37 9.70
CA PHE A 633 -18.63 39.06 9.87
C PHE A 633 -19.20 39.72 11.13
N ASN A 634 -18.56 39.53 12.29
CA ASN A 634 -19.01 40.09 13.56
C ASN A 634 -19.02 41.62 13.58
N ASN A 635 -18.08 42.27 12.88
CA ASN A 635 -18.05 43.73 12.75
C ASN A 635 -19.15 44.27 11.83
N ARG A 636 -19.54 43.50 10.80
CA ARG A 636 -20.49 43.94 9.79
C ARG A 636 -21.95 43.64 10.17
N TYR A 637 -22.16 42.55 10.92
CA TYR A 637 -23.48 42.12 11.39
C TYR A 637 -23.50 41.99 12.93
N PRO A 638 -23.17 43.06 13.68
CA PRO A 638 -23.10 43.02 15.15
C PRO A 638 -24.44 42.63 15.79
N GLU A 639 -25.56 42.89 15.12
CA GLU A 639 -26.91 42.54 15.56
C GLU A 639 -27.17 41.02 15.65
N LYS A 640 -26.39 40.20 14.93
CA LYS A 640 -26.52 38.73 14.94
C LYS A 640 -25.78 38.06 16.11
N GLY A 641 -24.87 38.80 16.76
CA GLY A 641 -24.07 38.30 17.89
C GLY A 641 -22.87 37.43 17.48
N SER A 642 -21.93 37.26 18.40
CA SER A 642 -20.64 36.58 18.15
C SER A 642 -20.77 35.07 17.92
N ASP A 643 -21.86 34.46 18.37
CA ASP A 643 -22.06 33.01 18.31
C ASP A 643 -22.67 32.56 16.97
N TYR A 644 -23.15 33.51 16.16
CA TYR A 644 -23.80 33.24 14.88
C TYR A 644 -22.85 32.59 13.86
N ALA A 645 -21.63 33.11 13.77
CA ALA A 645 -20.57 32.61 12.92
C ALA A 645 -19.39 32.12 13.78
N GLN A 646 -19.08 30.82 13.70
CA GLN A 646 -18.00 30.23 14.49
C GLN A 646 -16.99 29.50 13.59
N VAL A 647 -15.72 29.61 13.95
CA VAL A 647 -14.65 28.83 13.34
C VAL A 647 -14.70 27.42 13.91
N ILE A 648 -14.54 26.40 13.06
CA ILE A 648 -14.47 25.00 13.45
C ILE A 648 -13.25 24.36 12.78
N ASP A 649 -12.15 24.28 13.52
CA ASP A 649 -10.93 23.57 13.11
C ASP A 649 -10.20 22.89 14.29
N TYR A 650 -9.06 22.25 14.02
CA TYR A 650 -8.28 21.51 15.02
C TYR A 650 -7.60 22.40 16.07
N SER A 651 -7.47 23.71 15.84
CA SER A 651 -6.84 24.61 16.81
C SER A 651 -7.75 24.89 18.02
N ILE A 652 -9.05 24.67 17.86
CA ILE A 652 -10.07 24.92 18.87
C ILE A 652 -10.22 23.71 19.80
N LYS A 653 -9.96 23.87 21.10
CA LYS A 653 -10.03 22.79 22.09
C LYS A 653 -11.38 22.05 22.18
N HIS A 654 -12.49 22.74 21.89
CA HIS A 654 -13.86 22.20 22.01
C HIS A 654 -14.58 22.08 20.65
N TYR A 655 -13.85 21.86 19.56
CA TYR A 655 -14.43 21.78 18.21
C TYR A 655 -15.56 20.74 18.10
N GLN A 656 -15.47 19.61 18.84
CA GLN A 656 -16.47 18.55 18.78
C GLN A 656 -17.84 19.03 19.29
N THR A 657 -17.85 19.83 20.36
CA THR A 657 -19.07 20.43 20.90
C THR A 657 -19.69 21.39 19.89
N LEU A 658 -18.89 22.22 19.22
CA LEU A 658 -19.37 23.13 18.18
C LEU A 658 -19.96 22.39 16.98
N ILE A 659 -19.37 21.26 16.60
CA ILE A 659 -19.91 20.38 15.54
C ILE A 659 -21.25 19.79 15.98
N ASP A 660 -21.37 19.34 17.23
CA ASP A 660 -22.59 18.73 17.74
C ASP A 660 -23.70 19.78 17.94
N ASP A 661 -23.37 21.00 18.34
CA ASP A 661 -24.31 22.12 18.38
C ASP A 661 -24.73 22.57 16.98
N PHE A 662 -23.81 22.61 16.01
CA PHE A 662 -24.14 22.96 14.61
C PHE A 662 -25.15 21.98 13.96
N LYS A 663 -25.16 20.72 14.39
CA LYS A 663 -26.13 19.69 13.94
C LYS A 663 -27.55 19.90 14.45
N ILE A 664 -27.73 20.72 15.48
CA ILE A 664 -29.03 20.98 16.10
C ILE A 664 -29.59 22.24 15.47
N GLU A 665 -30.80 22.14 14.90
CA GLU A 665 -31.51 23.21 14.20
C GLU A 665 -31.56 24.51 15.00
N GLU A 666 -32.01 24.43 16.25
CA GLU A 666 -32.26 25.58 17.12
C GLU A 666 -30.99 26.16 17.76
N LYS A 667 -29.82 25.55 17.54
CA LYS A 667 -28.57 25.98 18.17
C LYS A 667 -27.63 26.69 17.20
N TYR A 668 -26.87 27.63 17.76
CA TYR A 668 -25.73 28.24 17.08
C TYR A 668 -24.51 27.30 17.04
N PRO A 669 -23.64 27.42 16.03
CA PRO A 669 -23.62 28.46 15.00
C PRO A 669 -24.63 28.25 13.85
N GLN A 670 -24.95 29.33 13.14
CA GLN A 670 -25.68 29.27 11.86
C GLN A 670 -24.72 29.19 10.67
N ILE A 671 -23.57 29.87 10.79
CA ILE A 671 -22.47 29.82 9.82
C ILE A 671 -21.28 29.13 10.47
N ALA A 672 -20.89 27.98 9.92
CA ALA A 672 -19.68 27.27 10.34
C ALA A 672 -18.53 27.54 9.35
N ILE A 673 -17.47 28.19 9.83
CA ILE A 673 -16.26 28.48 9.03
C ILE A 673 -15.24 27.37 9.28
N SER A 674 -15.00 26.53 8.28
CA SER A 674 -14.24 25.29 8.40
C SER A 674 -12.92 25.30 7.64
N VAL A 675 -11.92 24.68 8.26
CA VAL A 675 -10.62 24.35 7.64
C VAL A 675 -10.39 22.84 7.77
N ASP A 676 -10.62 22.08 6.69
CA ASP A 676 -10.43 20.61 6.58
C ASP A 676 -11.25 19.72 7.55
N MET A 677 -12.00 20.31 8.49
CA MET A 677 -12.83 19.61 9.48
C MET A 677 -14.19 19.19 8.93
N LEU A 678 -14.98 20.13 8.43
CA LEU A 678 -16.31 19.88 7.86
C LEU A 678 -16.27 19.37 6.41
N ASP A 679 -15.07 19.31 5.82
CA ASP A 679 -14.83 18.86 4.45
C ASP A 679 -15.24 17.38 4.26
N THR A 680 -15.14 16.54 5.32
CA THR A 680 -15.52 15.12 5.28
C THR A 680 -16.22 14.63 6.55
N GLY A 681 -17.20 13.72 6.39
CA GLY A 681 -17.68 12.87 7.49
C GLY A 681 -18.71 13.45 8.45
N ILE A 682 -19.20 14.68 8.25
CA ILE A 682 -20.22 15.28 9.13
C ILE A 682 -21.62 15.23 8.50
N ASP A 683 -22.61 14.95 9.34
CA ASP A 683 -24.01 14.77 8.98
C ASP A 683 -24.91 15.88 9.54
N VAL A 684 -25.24 16.85 8.67
CA VAL A 684 -26.15 17.97 8.96
C VAL A 684 -27.09 18.13 7.76
N PRO A 685 -28.29 17.55 7.80
CA PRO A 685 -29.25 17.61 6.68
C PRO A 685 -29.72 19.03 6.32
N GLU A 686 -29.77 19.93 7.31
CA GLU A 686 -30.27 21.30 7.21
C GLU A 686 -29.36 22.25 6.44
N VAL A 687 -28.13 21.85 6.08
CA VAL A 687 -27.19 22.72 5.36
C VAL A 687 -27.73 23.03 3.96
N VAL A 688 -27.95 24.32 3.68
CA VAL A 688 -28.54 24.82 2.42
C VAL A 688 -27.60 25.74 1.64
N ASN A 689 -26.51 26.21 2.25
CA ASN A 689 -25.51 27.03 1.56
C ASN A 689 -24.09 26.50 1.81
N LEU A 690 -23.31 26.34 0.75
CA LEU A 690 -21.89 26.02 0.79
C LEU A 690 -21.09 27.13 0.13
N VAL A 691 -20.03 27.61 0.79
CA VAL A 691 -19.19 28.69 0.26
C VAL A 691 -17.75 28.20 0.10
N PHE A 692 -17.28 28.08 -1.13
CA PHE A 692 -15.91 27.74 -1.47
C PHE A 692 -15.07 29.01 -1.53
N PHE A 693 -14.45 29.38 -0.40
CA PHE A 693 -13.54 30.52 -0.30
C PHE A 693 -12.06 30.10 -0.40
N LYS A 694 -11.82 29.00 -1.13
CA LYS A 694 -10.49 28.44 -1.38
C LYS A 694 -10.46 27.67 -2.70
N LYS A 695 -9.28 27.62 -3.34
CA LYS A 695 -9.01 26.73 -4.48
C LYS A 695 -8.82 25.29 -3.99
N VAL A 696 -9.62 24.36 -4.50
CA VAL A 696 -9.66 22.93 -4.21
C VAL A 696 -9.02 22.17 -5.36
N ARG A 697 -7.86 21.56 -5.11
CA ARG A 697 -7.08 20.85 -6.15
C ARG A 697 -7.43 19.38 -6.29
N SER A 698 -8.26 18.84 -5.41
CA SER A 698 -8.63 17.42 -5.40
C SER A 698 -10.11 17.25 -5.72
N LYS A 699 -10.40 16.55 -6.82
CA LYS A 699 -11.74 16.21 -7.28
C LYS A 699 -12.52 15.46 -6.20
N THR A 700 -11.85 14.54 -5.50
CA THR A 700 -12.43 13.82 -4.36
C THR A 700 -12.85 14.77 -3.23
N LYS A 701 -11.96 15.68 -2.78
CA LYS A 701 -12.32 16.63 -1.73
C LYS A 701 -13.48 17.53 -2.17
N PHE A 702 -13.46 17.99 -3.41
CA PHE A 702 -14.52 18.81 -4.00
C PHE A 702 -15.89 18.12 -3.91
N TRP A 703 -16.03 16.89 -4.39
CA TRP A 703 -17.29 16.15 -4.31
C TRP A 703 -17.72 15.79 -2.88
N GLN A 704 -16.75 15.58 -1.97
CA GLN A 704 -17.04 15.36 -0.55
C GLN A 704 -17.59 16.62 0.15
N MET A 705 -17.13 17.80 -0.27
CA MET A 705 -17.62 19.11 0.20
C MET A 705 -19.02 19.38 -0.37
N ILE A 706 -19.25 19.19 -1.68
CA ILE A 706 -20.58 19.32 -2.30
C ILE A 706 -21.58 18.37 -1.63
N GLY A 707 -21.17 17.13 -1.34
CA GLY A 707 -22.00 16.14 -0.65
C GLY A 707 -22.45 16.52 0.76
N ARG A 708 -22.00 17.65 1.34
CA ARG A 708 -22.54 18.16 2.60
C ARG A 708 -23.96 18.74 2.44
N GLY A 709 -24.27 19.31 1.28
CA GLY A 709 -25.56 19.95 0.99
C GLY A 709 -26.62 19.02 0.39
N THR A 710 -26.25 17.84 -0.13
CA THR A 710 -27.13 16.97 -0.93
C THR A 710 -28.21 16.22 -0.14
N ARG A 711 -28.19 16.28 1.19
CA ARG A 711 -29.13 15.53 2.04
C ARG A 711 -30.52 16.15 2.04
N LEU A 712 -31.54 15.28 2.03
CA LEU A 712 -32.94 15.65 2.22
C LEU A 712 -33.18 16.10 3.67
N CYS A 713 -34.01 17.12 3.83
CA CYS A 713 -34.50 17.59 5.11
C CYS A 713 -35.99 17.91 4.96
N LYS A 714 -36.84 17.25 5.75
CA LYS A 714 -38.29 17.45 5.69
C LYS A 714 -38.70 18.64 6.52
N ASP A 715 -39.73 19.34 6.07
CA ASP A 715 -40.33 20.50 6.75
C ASP A 715 -39.33 21.63 7.09
N LEU A 716 -38.18 21.69 6.39
CA LEU A 716 -37.09 22.63 6.71
C LEU A 716 -37.52 24.10 6.58
N PHE A 717 -38.41 24.40 5.62
CA PHE A 717 -38.91 25.76 5.39
C PHE A 717 -40.32 25.96 5.96
N GLY A 718 -40.82 25.00 6.74
CA GLY A 718 -42.16 25.01 7.31
C GLY A 718 -42.93 23.72 6.99
N PRO A 719 -44.15 23.56 7.53
CA PRO A 719 -44.96 22.36 7.32
C PRO A 719 -45.20 22.08 5.83
N GLU A 720 -44.86 20.87 5.38
CA GLU A 720 -44.90 20.40 3.99
C GLU A 720 -43.96 21.15 3.02
N GLN A 721 -43.00 21.92 3.53
CA GLN A 721 -41.97 22.60 2.74
C GLN A 721 -40.61 21.96 2.97
N ASP A 722 -40.37 20.89 2.22
CA ASP A 722 -39.12 20.14 2.24
C ASP A 722 -37.99 20.91 1.56
N LYS A 723 -36.76 20.51 1.86
CA LYS A 723 -35.57 20.99 1.14
C LYS A 723 -35.55 20.42 -0.28
N GLU A 724 -35.63 21.29 -1.28
CA GLU A 724 -35.61 20.90 -2.69
C GLU A 724 -34.21 21.01 -3.34
N ASN A 725 -33.42 22.01 -2.94
CA ASN A 725 -32.08 22.27 -3.46
C ASN A 725 -31.19 22.95 -2.40
N PHE A 726 -29.92 23.17 -2.77
CA PHE A 726 -28.98 23.97 -1.99
C PHE A 726 -28.10 24.81 -2.92
N LEU A 727 -27.52 25.90 -2.39
CA LEU A 727 -26.64 26.79 -3.13
C LEU A 727 -25.16 26.50 -2.86
N VAL A 728 -24.36 26.61 -3.91
CA VAL A 728 -22.90 26.54 -3.86
C VAL A 728 -22.32 27.83 -4.40
N PHE A 729 -21.73 28.64 -3.54
CA PHE A 729 -20.99 29.84 -3.90
C PHE A 729 -19.53 29.46 -4.15
N ASP A 730 -19.02 29.69 -5.35
CA ASP A 730 -17.64 29.40 -5.71
C ASP A 730 -16.86 30.69 -6.00
N TYR A 731 -15.92 31.01 -5.10
CA TYR A 731 -14.97 32.13 -5.23
C TYR A 731 -13.55 31.64 -5.51
N GLY A 732 -13.37 30.33 -5.70
CA GLY A 732 -12.08 29.68 -5.87
C GLY A 732 -11.82 29.12 -7.27
N ASP A 733 -12.67 29.42 -8.26
CA ASP A 733 -12.63 28.88 -9.62
C ASP A 733 -12.60 27.34 -9.65
N ASN A 734 -13.28 26.69 -8.69
CA ASN A 734 -13.25 25.25 -8.53
C ASN A 734 -14.02 24.54 -9.64
N PHE A 735 -15.23 25.01 -9.96
CA PHE A 735 -16.03 24.44 -11.05
C PHE A 735 -15.29 24.58 -12.38
N ASP A 736 -14.86 25.80 -12.73
CA ASP A 736 -14.03 26.05 -13.92
C ASP A 736 -12.82 25.12 -14.02
N TYR A 737 -12.09 24.93 -12.91
CA TYR A 737 -10.93 24.04 -12.87
C TYR A 737 -11.29 22.58 -13.18
N PHE A 738 -12.37 22.04 -12.60
CA PHE A 738 -12.78 20.65 -12.85
C PHE A 738 -13.56 20.47 -14.16
N ARG A 739 -14.06 21.56 -14.79
CA ARG A 739 -14.62 21.56 -16.15
C ARG A 739 -13.54 21.50 -17.23
N ALA A 740 -12.40 22.17 -17.02
CA ALA A 740 -11.36 22.33 -18.04
C ALA A 740 -10.58 21.04 -18.36
N ASP A 741 -10.32 20.17 -17.37
CA ASP A 741 -9.79 18.82 -17.59
C ASP A 741 -10.30 17.85 -16.51
N PRO A 742 -11.13 16.85 -16.84
CA PRO A 742 -11.66 15.86 -15.90
C PRO A 742 -10.58 15.03 -15.18
N ARG A 743 -9.35 14.98 -15.73
CA ARG A 743 -8.22 14.17 -15.26
C ARG A 743 -7.25 14.93 -14.35
N ASP A 744 -7.11 16.25 -14.51
CA ASP A 744 -6.14 17.06 -13.75
C ASP A 744 -6.47 17.23 -12.26
N GLY A 745 -7.67 16.80 -11.84
CA GLY A 745 -8.14 16.86 -10.46
C GLY A 745 -7.87 15.61 -9.61
N GLU A 746 -7.28 14.56 -10.18
CA GLU A 746 -6.89 13.37 -9.41
C GLU A 746 -5.67 13.74 -8.55
N GLY A 747 -5.88 13.79 -7.23
CA GLY A 747 -4.90 14.34 -6.30
C GLY A 747 -3.58 13.59 -6.42
N ARG A 748 -2.59 14.22 -7.09
CA ARG A 748 -1.25 13.67 -7.31
C ARG A 748 -0.74 13.08 -6.00
N HIS A 749 -0.51 11.78 -6.03
CA HIS A 749 -0.05 11.05 -4.87
C HIS A 749 1.38 11.51 -4.50
N ILE A 750 1.52 12.14 -3.34
CA ILE A 750 2.81 12.55 -2.80
C ILE A 750 3.49 11.29 -2.24
N VAL A 751 4.39 10.67 -3.01
CA VAL A 751 5.38 9.70 -2.49
C VAL A 751 6.09 10.35 -1.29
N SER A 752 6.35 9.63 -0.21
CA SER A 752 7.00 10.25 0.96
C SER A 752 8.37 10.80 0.58
N LEU A 753 8.84 11.83 1.28
CA LEU A 753 10.15 12.41 1.01
C LEU A 753 11.26 11.34 1.12
N THR A 754 11.15 10.45 2.10
CA THR A 754 12.05 9.29 2.32
C THR A 754 12.06 8.35 1.12
N GLN A 755 10.89 7.98 0.61
CA GLN A 755 10.76 7.11 -0.55
C GLN A 755 11.35 7.76 -1.80
N ARG A 756 11.11 9.06 -2.01
CA ARG A 756 11.71 9.79 -3.15
C ARG A 756 13.23 9.83 -3.06
N LEU A 757 13.77 10.12 -1.88
CA LEU A 757 15.21 10.11 -1.61
C LEU A 757 15.81 8.71 -1.82
N PHE A 758 15.13 7.67 -1.38
CA PHE A 758 15.58 6.30 -1.62
C PHE A 758 15.57 5.96 -3.12
N ASN A 759 14.47 6.25 -3.82
CA ASN A 759 14.31 5.94 -5.24
C ASN A 759 15.31 6.69 -6.12
N ILE A 760 15.53 7.99 -5.87
CA ILE A 760 16.52 8.78 -6.62
C ILE A 760 17.94 8.24 -6.39
N LYS A 761 18.27 7.77 -5.18
CA LYS A 761 19.56 7.13 -4.89
C LYS A 761 19.71 5.81 -5.63
N VAL A 762 18.67 4.98 -5.70
CA VAL A 762 18.68 3.73 -6.50
C VAL A 762 18.91 4.04 -7.99
N ASP A 763 18.26 5.08 -8.53
CA ASP A 763 18.47 5.51 -9.91
C ASP A 763 19.89 6.04 -10.13
N LEU A 764 20.44 6.83 -9.20
CA LEU A 764 21.83 7.29 -9.25
C LEU A 764 22.82 6.12 -9.24
N ILE A 765 22.64 5.13 -8.35
CA ILE A 765 23.50 3.93 -8.30
C ILE A 765 23.49 3.18 -9.63
N ARG A 766 22.32 3.11 -10.28
CA ARG A 766 22.16 2.49 -11.61
C ARG A 766 22.90 3.29 -12.67
N GLU A 767 22.71 4.60 -12.78
CA GLU A 767 23.36 5.40 -13.82
C GLU A 767 24.90 5.46 -13.62
N LEU A 768 25.36 5.54 -12.37
CA LEU A 768 26.79 5.56 -12.03
C LEU A 768 27.52 4.24 -12.32
N GLN A 769 26.83 3.16 -12.67
CA GLN A 769 27.46 1.89 -13.03
C GLN A 769 28.09 1.90 -14.44
N GLY A 770 27.83 2.93 -15.26
CA GLY A 770 28.40 3.07 -16.60
C GLY A 770 29.93 3.21 -16.58
N LEU A 771 30.60 2.66 -17.59
CA LEU A 771 32.07 2.59 -17.65
C LEU A 771 32.75 3.95 -17.46
N GLN A 772 32.22 4.99 -18.09
CA GLN A 772 32.72 6.38 -18.00
C GLN A 772 32.75 6.93 -16.56
N TYR A 773 31.88 6.45 -15.67
CA TYR A 773 31.82 6.85 -14.27
C TYR A 773 32.64 5.93 -13.35
N GLN A 774 32.96 4.72 -13.82
CA GLN A 774 33.84 3.80 -13.09
C GLN A 774 35.32 4.17 -13.26
N GLU A 775 35.66 4.88 -14.35
CA GLU A 775 36.99 5.48 -14.57
C GLU A 775 37.23 6.73 -13.71
N ASP A 776 36.17 7.47 -13.36
CA ASP A 776 36.24 8.61 -12.44
C ASP A 776 36.30 8.14 -10.98
N GLN A 777 37.40 8.48 -10.30
CA GLN A 777 37.65 8.11 -8.91
C GLN A 777 36.56 8.63 -7.96
N PHE A 778 36.06 9.84 -8.16
CA PHE A 778 35.01 10.42 -7.31
C PHE A 778 33.68 9.72 -7.54
N ALA A 779 33.27 9.55 -8.80
CA ALA A 779 31.99 8.93 -9.13
C ALA A 779 31.92 7.46 -8.67
N ARG A 780 33.04 6.72 -8.76
CA ARG A 780 33.15 5.36 -8.21
C ARG A 780 33.01 5.33 -6.69
N ALA A 781 33.70 6.21 -5.97
CA ALA A 781 33.61 6.30 -4.51
C ALA A 781 32.20 6.72 -4.06
N TYR A 782 31.60 7.68 -4.76
CA TYR A 782 30.24 8.16 -4.48
C TYR A 782 29.20 7.07 -4.69
N ARG A 783 29.33 6.26 -5.77
CA ARG A 783 28.47 5.10 -5.98
C ARG A 783 28.58 4.09 -4.82
N GLN A 784 29.79 3.80 -4.36
CA GLN A 784 30.03 2.88 -3.24
C GLN A 784 29.39 3.41 -1.94
N GLN A 785 29.53 4.72 -1.68
CA GLN A 785 28.90 5.37 -0.54
C GLN A 785 27.36 5.25 -0.59
N LEU A 786 26.74 5.52 -1.75
CA LEU A 786 25.29 5.38 -1.92
C LEU A 786 24.82 3.93 -1.72
N VAL A 787 25.56 2.95 -2.26
CA VAL A 787 25.25 1.52 -2.07
C VAL A 787 25.33 1.14 -0.60
N SER A 788 26.40 1.50 0.09
CA SER A 788 26.58 1.22 1.52
C SER A 788 25.47 1.88 2.37
N GLU A 789 25.09 3.12 2.07
CA GLU A 789 23.99 3.79 2.76
C GLU A 789 22.66 3.06 2.58
N LEU A 790 22.32 2.67 1.34
CA LEU A 790 21.06 1.97 1.08
C LEU A 790 21.06 0.55 1.65
N GLN A 791 22.19 -0.15 1.60
CA GLN A 791 22.36 -1.47 2.18
C GLN A 791 22.19 -1.42 3.70
N GLY A 792 22.89 -0.51 4.41
CA GLY A 792 22.78 -0.37 5.86
C GLY A 792 21.35 -0.07 6.30
N ARG A 793 20.61 0.73 5.51
CA ARG A 793 19.16 0.96 5.72
C ARG A 793 18.30 -0.29 5.52
N ILE A 794 18.70 -1.24 4.66
CA ILE A 794 18.00 -2.52 4.45
C ILE A 794 18.38 -3.54 5.52
N GLU A 795 19.60 -3.47 6.05
CA GLU A 795 20.07 -4.29 7.16
C GLU A 795 19.38 -3.94 8.47
N SER A 796 19.13 -2.65 8.72
CA SER A 796 18.39 -2.19 9.90
C SER A 796 16.90 -2.54 9.91
N LEU A 797 16.35 -3.08 8.81
CA LEU A 797 14.95 -3.52 8.76
C LEU A 797 14.68 -4.68 9.71
N ASN A 798 13.72 -4.49 10.61
CA ASN A 798 13.27 -5.51 11.55
C ASN A 798 12.57 -6.68 10.84
N GLU A 799 13.19 -7.86 10.83
CA GLU A 799 12.64 -9.07 10.20
C GLU A 799 11.36 -9.61 10.87
N LEU A 800 11.09 -9.21 12.12
CA LEU A 800 9.85 -9.59 12.82
C LEU A 800 8.64 -8.79 12.32
N ASP A 801 8.87 -7.66 11.65
CA ASP A 801 7.82 -6.89 11.00
C ASP A 801 7.25 -7.68 9.81
N PHE A 802 5.95 -7.93 9.83
CA PHE A 802 5.30 -8.72 8.79
C PHE A 802 5.46 -8.09 7.39
N ARG A 803 5.62 -6.76 7.28
CA ARG A 803 5.82 -6.06 6.00
C ARG A 803 7.14 -6.46 5.36
N VAL A 804 8.18 -6.63 6.20
CA VAL A 804 9.49 -7.15 5.80
C VAL A 804 9.35 -8.64 5.46
N ARG A 805 8.58 -9.41 6.25
CA ARG A 805 8.28 -10.83 5.96
C ARG A 805 7.65 -11.09 4.61
N MET A 806 6.76 -10.21 4.17
CA MET A 806 6.09 -10.37 2.86
C MET A 806 7.04 -10.25 1.66
N VAL A 807 8.19 -9.59 1.83
CA VAL A 807 9.20 -9.37 0.78
C VAL A 807 10.61 -9.78 1.25
N LEU A 808 10.67 -10.73 2.18
CA LEU A 808 11.90 -11.11 2.89
C LEU A 808 12.94 -11.71 1.94
N ASP A 809 12.48 -12.31 0.84
CA ASP A 809 13.33 -12.74 -0.27
C ASP A 809 14.10 -11.57 -0.90
N THR A 810 13.40 -10.48 -1.21
CA THR A 810 13.99 -9.26 -1.79
C THR A 810 14.93 -8.59 -0.79
N VAL A 811 14.56 -8.56 0.49
CA VAL A 811 15.39 -8.02 1.58
C VAL A 811 16.70 -8.79 1.68
N TYR A 812 16.67 -10.14 1.75
CA TYR A 812 17.90 -10.93 1.81
C TYR A 812 18.74 -10.83 0.54
N SER A 813 18.13 -10.70 -0.64
CA SER A 813 18.88 -10.47 -1.87
C SER A 813 19.69 -9.18 -1.81
N TYR A 814 19.08 -8.07 -1.36
CA TYR A 814 19.71 -6.74 -1.38
C TYR A 814 20.42 -6.34 -0.08
N ARG A 815 20.49 -7.22 0.93
CA ARG A 815 21.50 -7.11 2.00
C ARG A 815 22.90 -7.48 1.53
N LYS A 816 23.01 -8.30 0.47
CA LYS A 816 24.32 -8.68 -0.08
C LYS A 816 24.84 -7.58 -1.01
N LEU A 817 26.06 -7.10 -0.75
CA LEU A 817 26.78 -6.15 -1.63
C LEU A 817 26.84 -6.60 -3.09
N GLU A 818 26.98 -7.91 -3.32
CA GLU A 818 27.04 -8.51 -4.66
C GLU A 818 25.81 -8.17 -5.52
N SER A 819 24.63 -8.11 -4.92
CA SER A 819 23.37 -7.82 -5.62
C SER A 819 23.27 -6.37 -6.11
N TRP A 820 24.13 -5.47 -5.59
CA TRP A 820 24.21 -4.07 -5.99
C TRP A 820 25.22 -3.83 -7.11
N GLN A 821 26.00 -4.84 -7.51
CA GLN A 821 27.04 -4.67 -8.54
C GLN A 821 26.45 -4.34 -9.91
N ASN A 822 25.31 -4.95 -10.26
CA ASN A 822 24.66 -4.73 -11.55
C ASN A 822 23.15 -4.50 -11.38
N LEU A 823 22.73 -3.23 -11.46
CA LEU A 823 21.33 -2.88 -11.44
C LEU A 823 20.81 -2.72 -12.87
N THR A 824 19.82 -3.54 -13.22
CA THR A 824 18.98 -3.38 -14.40
C THR A 824 17.75 -2.53 -14.09
N ALA A 825 17.04 -2.06 -15.13
CA ALA A 825 15.77 -1.36 -14.94
C ALA A 825 14.75 -2.20 -14.14
N VAL A 826 14.66 -3.51 -14.42
CA VAL A 826 13.75 -4.44 -13.73
C VAL A 826 14.10 -4.60 -12.25
N THR A 827 15.39 -4.74 -11.94
CA THR A 827 15.86 -4.85 -10.54
C THR A 827 15.68 -3.54 -9.79
N SER A 828 15.97 -2.38 -10.41
CA SER A 828 15.71 -1.08 -9.79
C SER A 828 14.24 -0.88 -9.49
N GLU A 829 13.35 -1.24 -10.42
CA GLU A 829 11.91 -1.21 -10.19
C GLU A 829 11.48 -2.15 -9.05
N THR A 830 12.07 -3.35 -8.98
CA THR A 830 11.82 -4.32 -7.89
C THR A 830 12.23 -3.75 -6.53
N ILE A 831 13.42 -3.16 -6.42
CA ILE A 831 13.91 -2.49 -5.20
C ILE A 831 12.99 -1.32 -4.83
N GLN A 832 12.69 -0.44 -5.79
CA GLN A 832 11.84 0.74 -5.55
C GLN A 832 10.41 0.34 -5.16
N LYS A 833 9.87 -0.76 -5.69
CA LYS A 833 8.52 -1.24 -5.39
C LYS A 833 8.42 -2.02 -4.08
N ASN A 834 9.41 -2.85 -3.76
CA ASN A 834 9.35 -3.75 -2.60
C ASN A 834 10.03 -3.18 -1.35
N LEU A 835 11.14 -2.44 -1.51
CA LEU A 835 11.97 -1.99 -0.39
C LEU A 835 11.70 -0.53 0.01
N SER A 836 11.52 0.39 -0.96
CA SER A 836 11.22 1.80 -0.63
C SER A 836 10.00 1.98 0.28
N PRO A 837 8.90 1.19 0.15
CA PRO A 837 7.73 1.35 1.02
C PRO A 837 7.94 0.89 2.47
N LEU A 838 8.99 0.12 2.74
CA LEU A 838 9.33 -0.38 4.09
C LEU A 838 10.01 0.69 4.94
N LEU A 839 10.55 1.73 4.30
CA LEU A 839 11.29 2.80 4.97
C LEU A 839 10.31 3.83 5.53
N PHE A 840 10.29 3.96 6.85
CA PHE A 840 9.54 5.00 7.55
C PHE A 840 10.49 6.07 8.09
N ASP A 841 9.98 7.29 8.25
CA ASP A 841 10.72 8.35 8.93
C ASP A 841 10.83 8.00 10.42
N GLU A 842 11.95 7.40 10.79
CA GLU A 842 12.42 7.33 12.18
C GLU A 842 13.31 8.54 12.54
N ASP A 843 13.82 9.24 11.52
CA ASP A 843 14.70 10.38 11.69
C ASP A 843 13.91 11.67 11.95
N LYS A 844 14.17 12.29 13.11
CA LYS A 844 13.76 13.67 13.44
C LYS A 844 14.60 14.72 12.69
N GLU A 845 15.17 14.37 11.54
CA GLU A 845 15.91 15.30 10.69
C GLU A 845 14.98 16.40 10.15
N ASP A 846 15.53 17.59 9.94
CA ASP A 846 14.78 18.72 9.37
C ASP A 846 14.23 18.38 7.97
N GLU A 847 12.93 18.58 7.79
CA GLU A 847 12.23 18.37 6.52
C GLU A 847 12.85 19.22 5.39
N MET A 848 13.32 20.44 5.70
CA MET A 848 13.94 21.33 4.72
C MET A 848 15.29 20.79 4.23
N ALA A 849 16.09 20.20 5.11
CA ALA A 849 17.35 19.56 4.74
C ALA A 849 17.14 18.40 3.77
N ARG A 850 16.15 17.56 4.04
CA ARG A 850 15.81 16.41 3.19
C ARG A 850 15.23 16.83 1.84
N ARG A 851 14.47 17.93 1.78
CA ARG A 851 13.99 18.52 0.51
C ARG A 851 15.15 19.08 -0.31
N PHE A 852 16.10 19.74 0.36
CA PHE A 852 17.31 20.24 -0.28
C PHE A 852 18.17 19.12 -0.86
N ASP A 853 18.36 18.04 -0.10
CA ASP A 853 19.01 16.81 -0.60
C ASP A 853 18.31 16.30 -1.86
N LEU A 854 16.98 16.21 -1.85
CA LEU A 854 16.22 15.73 -3.00
C LEU A 854 16.44 16.61 -4.24
N TRP A 855 16.48 17.94 -4.09
CA TRP A 855 16.75 18.85 -5.21
C TRP A 855 18.16 18.65 -5.79
N LEU A 856 19.17 18.51 -4.94
CA LEU A 856 20.56 18.28 -5.37
C LEU A 856 20.71 16.92 -6.06
N LEU A 857 20.14 15.86 -5.51
CA LEU A 857 20.17 14.52 -6.11
C LEU A 857 19.42 14.48 -7.46
N HIS A 858 18.33 15.24 -7.61
CA HIS A 858 17.67 15.41 -8.91
C HIS A 858 18.55 16.14 -9.94
N ILE A 859 19.29 17.17 -9.53
CA ILE A 859 20.23 17.87 -10.40
C ILE A 859 21.35 16.92 -10.85
N GLN A 860 21.92 16.14 -9.92
CA GLN A 860 22.93 15.12 -10.23
C GLN A 860 22.39 14.09 -11.23
N LEU A 861 21.20 13.52 -11.00
CA LEU A 861 20.60 12.56 -11.94
C LEU A 861 20.28 13.21 -13.29
N GLY A 862 19.85 14.47 -13.30
CA GLY A 862 19.61 15.24 -14.51
C GLY A 862 20.88 15.42 -15.35
N GLN A 863 22.03 15.67 -14.71
CA GLN A 863 23.33 15.72 -15.39
C GLN A 863 23.71 14.36 -16.01
N LEU A 864 23.49 13.25 -15.27
CA LEU A 864 23.79 11.90 -15.76
C LEU A 864 22.88 11.48 -16.93
N THR A 865 21.62 11.91 -16.92
CA THR A 865 20.60 11.50 -17.92
C THR A 865 20.33 12.54 -19.00
N ALA A 866 21.10 13.64 -19.04
CA ALA A 866 20.92 14.78 -19.94
C ALA A 866 19.51 15.40 -19.90
N LYS A 867 18.85 15.40 -18.72
CA LYS A 867 17.54 16.00 -18.50
C LYS A 867 17.63 17.37 -17.82
N SER A 868 16.79 18.30 -18.25
CA SER A 868 16.75 19.66 -17.69
C SER A 868 16.33 19.65 -16.21
N SER A 869 17.13 20.31 -15.36
CA SER A 869 16.90 20.43 -13.90
C SER A 869 16.69 21.88 -13.45
N THR A 870 16.25 22.77 -14.36
CA THR A 870 16.13 24.23 -14.13
C THR A 870 15.27 24.60 -12.93
N VAL A 871 14.17 23.85 -12.69
CA VAL A 871 13.28 24.08 -11.54
C VAL A 871 14.00 23.83 -10.21
N HIS A 872 14.74 22.72 -10.09
CA HIS A 872 15.48 22.37 -8.88
C HIS A 872 16.63 23.35 -8.64
N ILE A 873 17.36 23.74 -9.70
CA ILE A 873 18.43 24.75 -9.62
C ILE A 873 17.89 26.09 -9.09
N SER A 874 16.73 26.52 -9.58
CA SER A 874 16.06 27.74 -9.08
C SER A 874 15.75 27.68 -7.57
N GLN A 875 15.27 26.53 -7.08
CA GLN A 875 14.98 26.33 -5.66
C GLN A 875 16.24 26.35 -4.78
N VAL A 876 17.32 25.74 -5.25
CA VAL A 876 18.63 25.77 -4.56
C VAL A 876 19.18 27.20 -4.49
N MET A 877 19.14 27.95 -5.61
CA MET A 877 19.56 29.35 -5.63
C MET A 877 18.75 30.23 -4.67
N LYS A 878 17.42 30.03 -4.62
CA LYS A 878 16.55 30.75 -3.69
C LYS A 878 16.90 30.48 -2.23
N THR A 879 17.22 29.22 -1.91
CA THR A 879 17.61 28.81 -0.56
C THR A 879 18.97 29.40 -0.17
N ALA A 880 19.94 29.42 -1.09
CA ALA A 880 21.23 30.07 -0.88
C ALA A 880 21.09 31.59 -0.64
N ARG A 881 20.19 32.27 -1.37
CA ARG A 881 19.90 33.70 -1.12
C ARG A 881 19.33 33.94 0.27
N ALA A 882 18.41 33.08 0.73
CA ALA A 882 17.83 33.19 2.07
C ALA A 882 18.90 33.02 3.15
N LEU A 883 19.81 32.05 3.00
CA LEU A 883 20.94 31.86 3.92
C LEU A 883 21.90 33.06 3.90
N SER A 884 22.14 33.66 2.73
CA SER A 884 22.97 34.86 2.62
C SER A 884 22.44 36.07 3.39
N ALA A 885 21.13 36.14 3.65
CA ALA A 885 20.51 37.22 4.43
C ALA A 885 20.77 37.09 5.95
N ILE A 886 21.04 35.88 6.44
CA ILE A 886 21.33 35.58 7.86
C ILE A 886 22.82 35.35 8.13
N GLY A 887 23.69 36.10 7.44
CA GLY A 887 25.15 36.00 7.57
C GLY A 887 25.72 36.42 8.93
N ASN A 888 24.88 36.86 9.87
CA ASN A 888 25.24 37.13 11.27
C ASN A 888 25.44 35.84 12.09
N ILE A 889 25.00 34.68 11.58
CA ILE A 889 25.22 33.38 12.23
C ILE A 889 26.62 32.86 11.85
N PRO A 890 27.50 32.54 12.84
CA PRO A 890 28.88 32.12 12.56
C PRO A 890 29.00 30.92 11.60
N GLN A 891 28.15 29.90 11.76
CA GLN A 891 28.16 28.70 10.91
C GLN A 891 27.78 28.99 9.46
N VAL A 892 26.90 29.98 9.23
CA VAL A 892 26.51 30.43 7.88
C VAL A 892 27.65 31.25 7.24
N PHE A 893 28.30 32.10 8.04
CA PHE A 893 29.44 32.90 7.58
C PHE A 893 30.63 32.03 7.15
N GLU A 894 30.91 30.92 7.86
CA GLU A 894 31.95 29.96 7.47
C GLU A 894 31.75 29.37 6.08
N GLN A 895 30.49 29.21 5.63
CA GLN A 895 30.15 28.68 4.31
C GLN A 895 29.82 29.78 3.27
N ALA A 896 30.11 31.05 3.57
CA ALA A 896 29.73 32.19 2.73
C ALA A 896 30.26 32.12 1.28
N GLU A 897 31.46 31.56 1.07
CA GLU A 897 32.02 31.40 -0.27
C GLU A 897 31.20 30.43 -1.13
N ILE A 898 30.76 29.31 -0.56
CA ILE A 898 29.93 28.32 -1.26
C ILE A 898 28.55 28.92 -1.51
N ILE A 899 27.96 29.58 -0.51
CA ILE A 899 26.66 30.24 -0.62
C ILE A 899 26.66 31.29 -1.73
N ARG A 900 27.75 32.06 -1.92
CA ARG A 900 27.87 33.04 -3.00
C ARG A 900 28.01 32.37 -4.37
N LYS A 901 28.87 31.34 -4.50
CA LYS A 901 29.06 30.60 -5.76
C LYS A 901 27.77 29.98 -6.28
N VAL A 902 26.96 29.40 -5.40
CA VAL A 902 25.68 28.75 -5.74
C VAL A 902 24.66 29.74 -6.34
N GLN A 903 24.77 31.03 -6.03
CA GLN A 903 23.86 32.07 -6.54
C GLN A 903 24.18 32.54 -7.97
N GLU A 904 25.37 32.23 -8.48
CA GLU A 904 25.82 32.67 -9.80
C GLU A 904 25.26 31.73 -10.89
N PRO A 905 24.49 32.23 -11.88
CA PRO A 905 23.93 31.39 -12.95
C PRO A 905 24.99 30.68 -13.80
N GLU A 906 26.16 31.28 -13.97
CA GLU A 906 27.30 30.74 -14.72
C GLU A 906 27.86 29.47 -14.08
N PHE A 907 27.88 29.39 -12.74
CA PHE A 907 28.38 28.24 -12.00
C PHE A 907 27.66 26.93 -12.40
N TRP A 908 26.35 26.99 -12.60
CA TRP A 908 25.52 25.84 -12.94
C TRP A 908 25.75 25.28 -14.35
N LYS A 909 26.47 25.98 -15.21
CA LYS A 909 26.81 25.50 -16.56
C LYS A 909 28.01 24.54 -16.58
N GLU A 910 28.90 24.66 -15.58
CA GLU A 910 30.17 23.92 -15.51
C GLU A 910 30.29 23.02 -14.26
N VAL A 911 29.25 22.99 -13.41
CA VAL A 911 29.26 22.22 -12.16
C VAL A 911 29.33 20.72 -12.41
N ASN A 912 30.22 20.01 -11.69
CA ASN A 912 30.35 18.55 -11.73
C ASN A 912 29.70 17.86 -10.52
N LEU A 913 29.63 16.53 -10.54
CA LEU A 913 29.04 15.72 -9.46
C LEU A 913 29.68 15.98 -8.08
N SER A 914 31.01 16.17 -8.04
CA SER A 914 31.74 16.47 -6.81
C SER A 914 31.34 17.80 -6.20
N ASP A 915 31.19 18.82 -7.04
CA ASP A 915 30.80 20.15 -6.60
C ASP A 915 29.36 20.16 -6.07
N LEU A 916 28.45 19.41 -6.71
CA LEU A 916 27.08 19.23 -6.23
C LEU A 916 27.01 18.54 -4.87
N GLU A 917 27.81 17.49 -4.65
CA GLU A 917 27.84 16.80 -3.36
C GLU A 917 28.45 17.67 -2.25
N LYS A 918 29.49 18.45 -2.55
CA LYS A 918 30.05 19.44 -1.61
C LYS A 918 29.03 20.50 -1.22
N ILE A 919 28.26 21.01 -2.17
CA ILE A 919 27.19 21.98 -1.90
C ILE A 919 26.12 21.35 -1.00
N ARG A 920 25.74 20.10 -1.28
CA ARG A 920 24.74 19.36 -0.51
C ARG A 920 25.15 19.28 0.97
N LEU A 921 26.37 18.82 1.24
CA LEU A 921 26.89 18.65 2.60
C LEU A 921 27.12 19.99 3.32
N ALA A 922 27.61 21.02 2.62
CA ALA A 922 27.91 22.32 3.24
C ALA A 922 26.66 23.11 3.62
N ILE A 923 25.57 23.00 2.85
CA ILE A 923 24.37 23.80 3.04
C ILE A 923 23.32 23.09 3.90
N ARG A 924 23.22 21.75 3.86
CA ARG A 924 22.10 21.01 4.48
C ARG A 924 21.90 21.32 5.96
N ASP A 925 22.99 21.41 6.74
CA ASP A 925 22.91 21.62 8.19
C ASP A 925 22.64 23.09 8.57
N LEU A 926 22.78 24.01 7.61
CA LEU A 926 22.49 25.42 7.81
C LEU A 926 20.99 25.72 7.63
N LEU A 927 20.23 24.80 7.04
CA LEU A 927 18.81 25.00 6.75
C LEU A 927 17.95 25.06 8.01
N GLN A 928 18.41 24.50 9.12
CA GLN A 928 17.77 24.62 10.42
C GLN A 928 17.67 26.07 10.93
N PHE A 929 18.54 26.97 10.42
CA PHE A 929 18.56 28.40 10.77
C PHE A 929 17.65 29.24 9.90
N LEU A 930 17.14 28.68 8.80
CA LEU A 930 16.04 29.30 8.07
C LEU A 930 14.80 29.05 8.92
N ASP A 931 14.34 30.08 9.63
CA ASP A 931 13.02 30.05 10.23
C ASP A 931 12.04 29.54 9.15
N LYS A 932 11.20 28.55 9.52
CA LYS A 932 9.98 28.27 8.75
C LYS A 932 9.36 29.64 8.58
N THR A 933 9.28 30.11 7.34
CA THR A 933 8.82 31.46 7.06
C THR A 933 7.39 31.54 7.53
N ASP A 934 7.20 31.92 8.80
CA ASP A 934 6.00 32.54 9.32
C ASP A 934 5.94 33.86 8.57
N ARG A 935 5.48 33.78 7.32
CA ARG A 935 5.15 34.96 6.54
C ARG A 935 4.14 35.71 7.39
N LYS A 936 4.54 36.88 7.88
CA LYS A 936 3.66 37.69 8.73
C LYS A 936 2.33 37.87 7.98
N PRO A 937 1.19 37.64 8.64
CA PRO A 937 -0.09 37.87 8.00
C PRO A 937 -0.27 39.36 7.74
N TYR A 938 -0.48 39.72 6.48
CA TYR A 938 -0.77 41.09 6.05
C TYR A 938 -2.26 41.30 6.00
N TYR A 939 -2.75 42.24 6.81
CA TYR A 939 -4.14 42.68 6.79
C TYR A 939 -4.23 43.99 6.02
N VAL A 940 -4.87 43.94 4.86
CA VAL A 940 -4.96 45.04 3.88
C VAL A 940 -6.42 45.39 3.56
N ASN A 941 -6.63 46.55 2.96
CA ASN A 941 -7.96 47.02 2.55
C ASN A 941 -7.90 47.72 1.18
N PHE A 942 -7.50 46.98 0.16
CA PHE A 942 -7.55 47.42 -1.24
C PHE A 942 -8.95 47.18 -1.81
N GLU A 943 -9.39 48.03 -2.74
CA GLU A 943 -10.68 47.89 -3.39
C GLU A 943 -10.69 46.62 -4.28
N ASP A 944 -11.59 45.69 -3.99
CA ASP A 944 -11.81 44.50 -4.82
C ASP A 944 -13.13 44.64 -5.58
N ARG A 945 -13.24 43.94 -6.72
CA ARG A 945 -14.45 43.95 -7.54
C ARG A 945 -14.74 42.59 -8.15
N ILE A 946 -16.03 42.34 -8.36
CA ILE A 946 -16.51 41.17 -9.10
C ILE A 946 -16.20 41.39 -10.59
N LEU A 947 -15.41 40.49 -11.16
CA LEU A 947 -15.09 40.46 -12.60
C LEU A 947 -16.24 39.84 -13.40
N SER A 948 -16.76 38.71 -12.92
CA SER A 948 -17.89 38.02 -13.53
C SER A 948 -18.62 37.16 -12.50
N THR A 949 -19.94 37.03 -12.64
CA THR A 949 -20.73 36.03 -11.92
C THR A 949 -21.52 35.20 -12.94
N VAL A 950 -21.37 33.88 -12.87
CA VAL A 950 -22.12 32.93 -13.69
C VAL A 950 -23.11 32.19 -12.80
N HIS A 951 -24.38 32.21 -13.20
CA HIS A 951 -25.45 31.45 -12.57
C HIS A 951 -25.76 30.24 -13.47
N GLU A 952 -25.29 29.06 -13.10
CA GLU A 952 -25.54 27.85 -13.88
C GLU A 952 -26.89 27.24 -13.49
N THR A 953 -27.76 26.99 -14.47
CA THR A 953 -29.13 26.45 -14.29
C THR A 953 -29.24 24.96 -14.55
N THR A 954 -28.16 24.32 -15.01
CA THR A 954 -28.13 22.88 -15.31
C THR A 954 -26.99 22.25 -14.55
N ALA A 955 -27.35 21.33 -13.65
CA ALA A 955 -26.42 20.60 -12.82
C ALA A 955 -25.31 19.98 -13.70
N PHE A 956 -24.07 20.41 -13.46
CA PHE A 956 -22.87 19.84 -14.06
C PHE A 956 -22.71 18.40 -13.54
N LEU A 957 -23.40 17.44 -14.17
CA LEU A 957 -23.54 16.05 -13.69
C LEU A 957 -22.77 15.03 -14.54
N GLN A 958 -21.76 15.44 -15.31
CA GLN A 958 -20.81 14.46 -15.87
C GLN A 958 -19.76 14.07 -14.82
N VAL A 959 -20.22 13.42 -13.76
CA VAL A 959 -19.35 12.75 -12.79
C VAL A 959 -19.53 11.27 -13.02
N ASN A 960 -18.57 10.70 -13.76
CA ASN A 960 -18.41 9.28 -14.08
C ASN A 960 -18.82 8.91 -15.51
N ASP A 961 -17.94 9.20 -16.47
CA ASP A 961 -17.86 8.36 -17.68
C ASP A 961 -17.35 6.97 -17.27
N LEU A 962 -18.24 6.14 -16.71
CA LEU A 962 -18.00 4.73 -16.34
C LEU A 962 -18.46 3.77 -17.44
N ARG A 963 -18.57 4.25 -18.67
CA ARG A 963 -18.70 3.37 -19.83
C ARG A 963 -17.90 3.99 -20.94
N SER A 964 -16.76 3.38 -21.27
CA SER A 964 -16.04 3.80 -22.47
C SER A 964 -17.02 3.76 -23.64
N TYR A 965 -16.98 4.79 -24.49
CA TYR A 965 -17.78 4.80 -25.73
C TYR A 965 -17.57 3.47 -26.50
N ASN A 966 -16.38 2.90 -26.39
CA ASN A 966 -16.01 1.61 -26.96
C ASN A 966 -16.85 0.44 -26.44
N GLU A 967 -17.02 0.32 -25.12
CA GLU A 967 -17.81 -0.75 -24.51
C GLU A 967 -19.30 -0.61 -24.84
N LYS A 968 -19.83 0.63 -24.91
CA LYS A 968 -21.22 0.87 -25.31
C LYS A 968 -21.47 0.40 -26.74
N VAL A 969 -20.55 0.73 -27.65
CA VAL A 969 -20.60 0.32 -29.06
C VAL A 969 -20.45 -1.19 -29.18
N GLU A 970 -19.47 -1.79 -28.50
CA GLU A 970 -19.23 -3.23 -28.54
C GLU A 970 -20.40 -4.05 -28.01
N HIS A 971 -20.92 -3.68 -26.83
CA HIS A 971 -22.07 -4.34 -26.24
C HIS A 971 -23.31 -4.22 -27.11
N TYR A 972 -23.58 -3.03 -27.68
CA TYR A 972 -24.74 -2.82 -28.54
C TYR A 972 -24.66 -3.67 -29.82
N LEU A 973 -23.51 -3.66 -30.50
CA LEU A 973 -23.31 -4.40 -31.74
C LEU A 973 -23.43 -5.93 -31.53
N LYS A 974 -22.91 -6.46 -30.41
CA LYS A 974 -23.01 -7.89 -30.07
C LYS A 974 -24.41 -8.32 -29.64
N THR A 975 -25.19 -7.44 -29.00
CA THR A 975 -26.55 -7.76 -28.55
C THR A 975 -27.61 -7.57 -29.64
N HIS A 976 -27.34 -6.75 -30.68
CA HIS A 976 -28.29 -6.40 -31.74
C HIS A 976 -27.90 -6.95 -33.12
N LEU A 977 -27.34 -8.16 -33.20
CA LEU A 977 -26.98 -8.84 -34.45
C LEU A 977 -28.15 -9.04 -35.44
N GLY A 978 -29.40 -8.93 -34.97
CA GLY A 978 -30.61 -9.03 -35.79
C GLY A 978 -30.97 -7.75 -36.56
N GLU A 979 -30.32 -6.62 -36.29
CA GLU A 979 -30.56 -5.35 -37.00
C GLU A 979 -30.04 -5.44 -38.44
N GLU A 980 -30.78 -4.89 -39.42
CA GLU A 980 -30.57 -5.19 -40.84
C GLU A 980 -29.14 -4.86 -41.33
N SER A 981 -28.60 -3.68 -40.97
CA SER A 981 -27.25 -3.24 -41.35
C SER A 981 -26.15 -4.07 -40.70
N ILE A 982 -26.30 -4.42 -39.41
CA ILE A 982 -25.33 -5.23 -38.65
C ILE A 982 -25.35 -6.68 -39.14
N SER A 983 -26.55 -7.23 -39.36
CA SER A 983 -26.76 -8.58 -39.89
C SER A 983 -26.18 -8.76 -41.30
N LYS A 984 -26.29 -7.73 -42.16
CA LYS A 984 -25.67 -7.74 -43.49
C LYS A 984 -24.14 -7.87 -43.39
N LEU A 985 -23.49 -7.16 -42.46
CA LEU A 985 -22.04 -7.27 -42.25
C LEU A 985 -21.62 -8.63 -41.67
N TYR A 986 -22.39 -9.14 -40.71
CA TYR A 986 -22.16 -10.45 -40.08
C TYR A 986 -22.22 -11.61 -41.10
N HIS A 987 -23.17 -11.56 -42.05
CA HIS A 987 -23.37 -12.59 -43.07
C HIS A 987 -22.64 -12.31 -44.41
N ASN A 988 -21.70 -11.37 -44.43
CA ASN A 988 -20.92 -10.97 -45.62
C ASN A 988 -21.76 -10.50 -46.84
N LYS A 989 -22.85 -9.77 -46.62
CA LYS A 989 -23.67 -9.15 -47.66
C LYS A 989 -23.22 -7.70 -47.94
N LYS A 990 -23.54 -7.16 -49.12
CA LYS A 990 -23.19 -5.78 -49.51
C LYS A 990 -24.13 -4.79 -48.82
N LEU A 991 -23.57 -3.72 -48.23
CA LEU A 991 -24.33 -2.60 -47.65
C LEU A 991 -24.86 -1.67 -48.75
N THR A 992 -26.05 -1.12 -48.55
CA THR A 992 -26.60 0.01 -49.33
C THR A 992 -26.22 1.34 -48.68
N SER A 993 -26.45 2.46 -49.39
CA SER A 993 -26.24 3.80 -48.85
C SER A 993 -27.14 4.10 -47.64
N ASP A 994 -28.36 3.55 -47.61
CA ASP A 994 -29.28 3.68 -46.48
C ASP A 994 -28.80 2.89 -45.26
N ASP A 995 -28.20 1.71 -45.47
CA ASP A 995 -27.63 0.91 -44.38
C ASP A 995 -26.45 1.63 -43.71
N MET A 996 -25.65 2.36 -44.50
CA MET A 996 -24.52 3.18 -44.00
C MET A 996 -25.02 4.36 -43.17
N LEU A 997 -26.02 5.10 -43.64
CA LEU A 997 -26.64 6.21 -42.89
C LEU A 997 -27.25 5.71 -41.58
N ALA A 998 -27.83 4.51 -41.56
CA ALA A 998 -28.37 3.90 -40.35
C ALA A 998 -27.26 3.59 -39.32
N LEU A 999 -26.11 3.05 -39.76
CA LEU A 999 -24.96 2.80 -38.88
C LEU A 999 -24.31 4.09 -38.37
N GLU A 1000 -24.24 5.13 -39.20
CA GLU A 1000 -23.78 6.47 -38.79
C GLU A 1000 -24.69 7.06 -37.73
N LYS A 1001 -26.01 7.05 -37.96
CA LYS A 1001 -27.00 7.54 -37.00
C LYS A 1001 -26.95 6.75 -35.69
N LEU A 1002 -26.76 5.44 -35.77
CA LEU A 1002 -26.62 4.59 -34.60
C LEU A 1002 -25.42 5.01 -33.73
N LEU A 1003 -24.25 5.20 -34.36
CA LEU A 1003 -23.02 5.56 -33.64
C LEU A 1003 -23.04 6.99 -33.13
N TRP A 1004 -23.55 7.95 -33.91
CA TRP A 1004 -23.45 9.39 -33.61
C TRP A 1004 -24.67 10.05 -32.95
N GLU A 1005 -25.82 9.38 -32.91
CA GLU A 1005 -27.01 9.91 -32.23
C GLU A 1005 -27.48 9.00 -31.10
N LYS A 1006 -27.33 7.67 -31.23
CA LYS A 1006 -27.85 6.71 -30.25
C LYS A 1006 -26.80 6.25 -29.24
N LEU A 1007 -25.55 6.03 -29.66
CA LEU A 1007 -24.49 5.45 -28.82
C LEU A 1007 -23.48 6.47 -28.29
N GLY A 1008 -23.31 7.61 -28.96
CA GLY A 1008 -22.46 8.74 -28.57
C GLY A 1008 -22.45 9.79 -29.67
N SER A 1009 -21.42 10.64 -29.75
CA SER A 1009 -21.30 11.68 -30.77
C SER A 1009 -20.28 11.35 -31.86
N LYS A 1010 -20.31 12.12 -32.96
CA LYS A 1010 -19.27 12.03 -34.01
C LYS A 1010 -17.87 12.36 -33.48
N ALA A 1011 -17.75 13.28 -32.51
CA ALA A 1011 -16.47 13.62 -31.91
C ALA A 1011 -15.91 12.45 -31.08
N ASP A 1012 -16.77 11.74 -30.35
CA ASP A 1012 -16.38 10.57 -29.56
C ASP A 1012 -15.86 9.45 -30.46
N TYR A 1013 -16.54 9.20 -31.60
CA TYR A 1013 -16.08 8.26 -32.61
C TYR A 1013 -14.69 8.59 -33.15
N GLN A 1014 -14.44 9.87 -33.45
CA GLN A 1014 -13.15 10.31 -33.98
C GLN A 1014 -12.03 10.20 -32.96
N SER A 1015 -12.31 10.52 -31.70
CA SER A 1015 -11.33 10.43 -30.61
C SER A 1015 -10.95 8.99 -30.29
N HIS A 1016 -11.90 8.05 -30.37
CA HIS A 1016 -11.67 6.67 -29.94
C HIS A 1016 -11.22 5.73 -31.06
N TYR A 1017 -11.57 6.01 -32.32
CA TYR A 1017 -11.33 5.11 -33.45
C TYR A 1017 -10.56 5.74 -34.61
N GLU A 1018 -9.96 6.93 -34.45
CA GLU A 1018 -9.05 7.56 -35.42
C GLU A 1018 -9.57 7.61 -36.87
N ASN A 1019 -10.88 7.88 -37.08
CA ASN A 1019 -11.55 7.86 -38.40
C ASN A 1019 -11.50 6.51 -39.13
N LYS A 1020 -11.44 5.37 -38.43
CA LYS A 1020 -11.62 4.04 -39.03
C LYS A 1020 -12.93 3.98 -39.82
N ALA A 1021 -13.01 3.17 -40.87
CA ALA A 1021 -14.26 3.00 -41.61
C ALA A 1021 -15.29 2.25 -40.75
N ILE A 1022 -16.53 2.75 -40.68
CA ILE A 1022 -17.61 2.16 -39.86
C ILE A 1022 -17.84 0.67 -40.12
N PRO A 1023 -17.93 0.19 -41.39
CA PRO A 1023 -18.11 -1.23 -41.67
C PRO A 1023 -16.97 -2.12 -41.17
N ARG A 1024 -15.75 -1.57 -41.15
CA ARG A 1024 -14.55 -2.26 -40.68
C ARG A 1024 -14.58 -2.41 -39.17
N LEU A 1025 -14.91 -1.32 -38.46
CA LEU A 1025 -15.05 -1.33 -37.00
C LEU A 1025 -16.11 -2.34 -36.56
N VAL A 1026 -17.29 -2.31 -37.19
CA VAL A 1026 -18.37 -3.24 -36.83
C VAL A 1026 -17.90 -4.68 -36.98
N ARG A 1027 -17.28 -5.05 -38.11
CA ARG A 1027 -16.79 -6.41 -38.36
C ARG A 1027 -15.70 -6.90 -37.42
N GLU A 1028 -14.80 -6.02 -37.00
CA GLU A 1028 -13.77 -6.36 -36.01
C GLU A 1028 -14.38 -6.72 -34.66
N ILE A 1029 -15.50 -6.09 -34.31
CA ILE A 1029 -16.21 -6.30 -33.05
C ILE A 1029 -17.09 -7.56 -33.07
N ILE A 1030 -17.87 -7.76 -34.15
CA ILE A 1030 -18.86 -8.85 -34.22
C ILE A 1030 -18.35 -10.13 -34.89
N GLY A 1031 -17.21 -10.08 -35.59
CA GLY A 1031 -16.69 -11.20 -36.38
C GLY A 1031 -17.51 -11.50 -37.64
N LEU A 1032 -17.37 -12.73 -38.15
CA LEU A 1032 -18.11 -13.20 -39.33
C LEU A 1032 -18.85 -14.51 -39.04
N ASP A 1033 -20.06 -14.64 -39.56
CA ASP A 1033 -20.81 -15.90 -39.48
C ASP A 1033 -20.04 -17.06 -40.13
N ARG A 1034 -19.88 -18.15 -39.37
CA ARG A 1034 -19.13 -19.35 -39.77
C ARG A 1034 -19.78 -20.07 -40.94
N GLU A 1035 -21.12 -20.11 -41.04
CA GLU A 1035 -21.78 -20.73 -42.20
C GLU A 1035 -21.52 -19.93 -43.48
N SER A 1036 -21.57 -18.60 -43.38
CA SER A 1036 -21.26 -17.69 -44.48
C SER A 1036 -19.81 -17.80 -44.93
N ALA A 1037 -18.86 -17.88 -43.99
CA ALA A 1037 -17.44 -18.10 -44.28
C ALA A 1037 -17.21 -19.46 -44.95
N ASN A 1038 -17.77 -20.55 -44.38
CA ASN A 1038 -17.66 -21.89 -44.94
C ASN A 1038 -18.27 -22.00 -46.33
N ARG A 1039 -19.40 -21.34 -46.60
CA ARG A 1039 -20.01 -21.32 -47.93
C ARG A 1039 -19.11 -20.67 -48.98
N ILE A 1040 -18.40 -19.61 -48.62
CA ILE A 1040 -17.48 -18.91 -49.53
C ILE A 1040 -16.25 -19.76 -49.82
N PHE A 1041 -15.70 -20.43 -48.80
CA PHE A 1041 -14.54 -21.31 -48.96
C PHE A 1041 -14.91 -22.76 -49.32
N SER A 1042 -16.20 -23.08 -49.46
CA SER A 1042 -16.72 -24.44 -49.70
C SER A 1042 -16.09 -25.09 -50.92
N LYS A 1043 -15.91 -24.33 -52.00
CA LYS A 1043 -15.27 -24.80 -53.24
C LYS A 1043 -13.87 -25.40 -53.00
N PHE A 1044 -13.11 -24.86 -52.05
CA PHE A 1044 -11.78 -25.39 -51.68
C PHE A 1044 -11.86 -26.53 -50.67
N LEU A 1045 -12.90 -26.54 -49.83
CA LEU A 1045 -13.12 -27.58 -48.82
C LEU A 1045 -13.71 -28.87 -49.42
N SER A 1046 -14.36 -28.80 -50.59
CA SER A 1046 -15.06 -29.94 -51.20
C SER A 1046 -14.58 -30.35 -52.60
N ASP A 1047 -13.96 -29.48 -53.41
CA ASP A 1047 -13.91 -29.72 -54.87
C ASP A 1047 -12.57 -29.40 -55.57
N GLU A 1048 -11.44 -29.36 -54.86
CA GLU A 1048 -10.11 -29.32 -55.49
C GLU A 1048 -9.13 -30.26 -54.78
N ASN A 1049 -8.14 -30.81 -55.52
CA ASN A 1049 -7.08 -31.72 -55.08
C ASN A 1049 -6.13 -31.06 -54.04
N LEU A 1050 -6.66 -30.61 -52.91
CA LEU A 1050 -5.91 -30.11 -51.76
C LEU A 1050 -5.51 -31.26 -50.85
N ASN A 1051 -4.26 -31.25 -50.40
CA ASN A 1051 -3.80 -32.21 -49.42
C ASN A 1051 -4.27 -31.82 -48.00
N ALA A 1052 -4.16 -32.76 -47.05
CA ALA A 1052 -4.63 -32.56 -45.68
C ALA A 1052 -4.02 -31.32 -44.99
N ARG A 1053 -2.76 -30.96 -45.28
CA ARG A 1053 -2.13 -29.75 -44.71
C ARG A 1053 -2.71 -28.46 -45.29
N GLN A 1054 -3.00 -28.43 -46.59
CA GLN A 1054 -3.63 -27.29 -47.26
C GLN A 1054 -5.07 -27.09 -46.78
N ILE A 1055 -5.82 -28.19 -46.55
CA ILE A 1055 -7.18 -28.12 -45.99
C ILE A 1055 -7.16 -27.53 -44.58
N SER A 1056 -6.24 -27.97 -43.72
CA SER A 1056 -6.08 -27.40 -42.37
C SER A 1056 -5.71 -25.92 -42.41
N PHE A 1057 -4.88 -25.50 -43.37
CA PHE A 1057 -4.54 -24.09 -43.58
C PHE A 1057 -5.75 -23.25 -43.99
N VAL A 1058 -6.59 -23.74 -44.92
CA VAL A 1058 -7.85 -23.04 -45.30
C VAL A 1058 -8.83 -22.98 -44.12
N LYS A 1059 -8.93 -24.03 -43.30
CA LYS A 1059 -9.74 -24.00 -42.08
C LYS A 1059 -9.25 -22.96 -41.08
N LEU A 1060 -7.93 -22.84 -40.89
CA LEU A 1060 -7.34 -21.81 -40.03
C LEU A 1060 -7.66 -20.39 -40.53
N ILE A 1061 -7.66 -20.18 -41.85
CA ILE A 1061 -8.11 -18.90 -42.44
C ILE A 1061 -9.56 -18.62 -42.11
N VAL A 1062 -10.44 -19.63 -42.25
CA VAL A 1062 -11.87 -19.49 -41.92
C VAL A 1062 -12.05 -19.16 -40.44
N ASP A 1063 -11.40 -19.89 -39.53
CA ASP A 1063 -11.51 -19.64 -38.09
C ASP A 1063 -11.01 -18.25 -37.71
N TYR A 1064 -9.90 -17.80 -38.30
CA TYR A 1064 -9.38 -16.45 -38.08
C TYR A 1064 -10.35 -15.36 -38.55
N ILE A 1065 -10.96 -15.51 -39.73
CA ILE A 1065 -11.92 -14.54 -40.27
C ILE A 1065 -13.23 -14.55 -39.48
N VAL A 1066 -13.66 -15.70 -38.97
CA VAL A 1066 -14.86 -15.82 -38.11
C VAL A 1066 -14.67 -15.04 -36.81
N GLU A 1067 -13.49 -15.11 -36.21
CA GLU A 1067 -13.17 -14.45 -34.95
C GLU A 1067 -12.87 -12.95 -35.12
N ASN A 1068 -12.06 -12.58 -36.12
CA ASN A 1068 -11.57 -11.22 -36.29
C ASN A 1068 -12.32 -10.39 -37.35
N GLY A 1069 -13.25 -11.01 -38.10
CA GLY A 1069 -14.09 -10.38 -39.12
C GLY A 1069 -13.40 -10.07 -40.46
N PHE A 1070 -12.07 -9.93 -40.48
CA PHE A 1070 -11.25 -9.69 -41.68
C PHE A 1070 -9.86 -10.36 -41.56
N LEU A 1071 -9.11 -10.45 -42.66
CA LEU A 1071 -7.74 -10.98 -42.65
C LEU A 1071 -6.85 -10.20 -43.61
N GLU A 1072 -5.86 -9.48 -43.08
CA GLU A 1072 -4.86 -8.80 -43.92
C GLU A 1072 -3.85 -9.80 -44.48
N THR A 1073 -3.45 -9.64 -45.74
CA THR A 1073 -2.54 -10.58 -46.42
C THR A 1073 -1.17 -10.70 -45.75
N LYS A 1074 -0.75 -9.68 -44.97
CA LYS A 1074 0.47 -9.69 -44.15
C LYS A 1074 0.39 -10.66 -42.96
N VAL A 1075 -0.80 -10.94 -42.44
CA VAL A 1075 -0.99 -11.85 -41.29
C VAL A 1075 -0.70 -13.30 -41.66
N LEU A 1076 -0.84 -13.66 -42.94
CA LEU A 1076 -0.53 -15.00 -43.44
C LEU A 1076 0.96 -15.40 -43.29
N THR A 1077 1.85 -14.45 -43.00
CA THR A 1077 3.28 -14.71 -42.73
C THR A 1077 3.62 -14.72 -41.23
N GLN A 1078 2.64 -14.52 -40.36
CA GLN A 1078 2.75 -14.50 -38.90
C GLN A 1078 2.12 -15.75 -38.27
N GLU A 1079 2.36 -16.00 -36.99
CA GLU A 1079 1.63 -17.05 -36.26
C GLU A 1079 0.13 -16.69 -36.14
N PRO A 1080 -0.81 -17.63 -36.21
CA PRO A 1080 -0.65 -19.10 -36.24
C PRO A 1080 -0.39 -19.69 -37.64
N PHE A 1081 -0.37 -18.88 -38.72
CA PHE A 1081 -0.19 -19.36 -40.10
C PHE A 1081 1.23 -19.82 -40.41
N LYS A 1082 2.23 -19.18 -39.80
CA LYS A 1082 3.65 -19.50 -39.93
C LYS A 1082 4.00 -20.93 -39.49
N SER A 1083 3.26 -21.50 -38.53
CA SER A 1083 3.41 -22.89 -38.08
C SER A 1083 3.23 -23.94 -39.18
N TYR A 1084 2.54 -23.61 -40.28
CA TYR A 1084 2.36 -24.48 -41.44
C TYR A 1084 3.50 -24.38 -42.49
N GLY A 1085 4.52 -23.55 -42.22
CA GLY A 1085 5.63 -23.26 -43.11
C GLY A 1085 5.37 -22.06 -44.03
N SER A 1086 6.33 -21.75 -44.93
CA SER A 1086 6.13 -20.68 -45.91
C SER A 1086 4.94 -21.00 -46.81
N VAL A 1087 3.97 -20.08 -46.89
CA VAL A 1087 2.76 -20.20 -47.74
C VAL A 1087 3.11 -20.50 -49.20
N GLN A 1088 4.24 -19.96 -49.69
CA GLN A 1088 4.75 -20.23 -51.04
C GLN A 1088 5.23 -21.67 -51.23
N LEU A 1089 5.72 -22.30 -50.16
CA LEU A 1089 6.17 -23.69 -50.13
C LEU A 1089 4.97 -24.64 -50.00
N LEU A 1090 3.95 -24.26 -49.23
CA LEU A 1090 2.71 -25.02 -49.04
C LEU A 1090 1.88 -25.15 -50.33
N PHE A 1091 1.95 -24.15 -51.21
CA PHE A 1091 1.26 -24.11 -52.51
C PHE A 1091 2.22 -24.11 -53.72
N GLN A 1092 3.46 -24.57 -53.56
CA GLN A 1092 4.53 -24.48 -54.57
C GLN A 1092 4.14 -25.05 -55.94
N HIS A 1093 3.31 -26.10 -55.97
CA HIS A 1093 2.84 -26.76 -57.20
C HIS A 1093 1.39 -26.38 -57.60
N GLN A 1094 0.75 -25.45 -56.88
CA GLN A 1094 -0.66 -25.05 -57.04
C GLN A 1094 -0.86 -23.54 -56.82
N LEU A 1095 0.04 -22.70 -57.37
CA LEU A 1095 -0.03 -21.24 -57.27
C LEU A 1095 -1.36 -20.59 -57.73
N PRO A 1096 -2.08 -21.12 -58.75
CA PRO A 1096 -3.40 -20.60 -59.12
C PRO A 1096 -4.43 -20.70 -57.97
N VAL A 1097 -4.36 -21.76 -57.17
CA VAL A 1097 -5.28 -21.99 -56.03
C VAL A 1097 -5.02 -20.97 -54.92
N LEU A 1098 -3.74 -20.72 -54.61
CA LEU A 1098 -3.36 -19.68 -53.64
C LEU A 1098 -3.83 -18.28 -54.08
N ARG A 1099 -3.72 -17.95 -55.38
CA ARG A 1099 -4.25 -16.68 -55.91
C ARG A 1099 -5.77 -16.57 -55.72
N ASN A 1100 -6.52 -17.66 -55.95
CA ASN A 1100 -7.96 -17.65 -55.74
C ASN A 1100 -8.33 -17.47 -54.25
N ILE A 1101 -7.59 -18.10 -53.33
CA ILE A 1101 -7.79 -17.92 -51.88
C ILE A 1101 -7.57 -16.45 -51.48
N VAL A 1102 -6.48 -15.84 -51.96
CA VAL A 1102 -6.18 -14.41 -51.71
C VAL A 1102 -7.25 -13.50 -52.30
N GLN A 1103 -7.73 -13.77 -53.52
CA GLN A 1103 -8.83 -13.01 -54.13
C GLN A 1103 -10.14 -13.09 -53.32
N ILE A 1104 -10.42 -14.25 -52.70
CA ILE A 1104 -11.58 -14.39 -51.82
C ILE A 1104 -11.39 -13.59 -50.53
N ILE A 1105 -10.19 -13.61 -49.94
CA ILE A 1105 -9.86 -12.79 -48.77
C ILE A 1105 -10.03 -11.30 -49.10
N GLU A 1106 -9.53 -10.85 -50.26
CA GLU A 1106 -9.72 -9.48 -50.75
C GLU A 1106 -11.20 -9.16 -50.97
N LEU A 1107 -12.01 -10.08 -51.51
CA LEU A 1107 -13.45 -9.89 -51.66
C LEU A 1107 -14.17 -9.71 -50.30
N ILE A 1108 -13.79 -10.49 -49.29
CA ILE A 1108 -14.34 -10.39 -47.93
C ILE A 1108 -13.93 -9.06 -47.31
N ASN A 1109 -12.65 -8.68 -47.43
CA ASN A 1109 -12.12 -7.42 -46.91
C ASN A 1109 -12.73 -6.20 -47.62
N ASN A 1110 -12.93 -6.24 -48.93
CA ASN A 1110 -13.56 -5.17 -49.70
C ASN A 1110 -15.02 -4.93 -49.30
N ARG A 1111 -15.70 -5.95 -48.76
CA ARG A 1111 -17.04 -5.79 -48.18
C ARG A 1111 -17.02 -5.21 -46.76
N ALA A 1112 -15.85 -5.15 -46.12
CA ALA A 1112 -15.59 -4.48 -44.84
C ALA A 1112 -14.93 -3.09 -45.04
N GLY A 1113 -14.38 -2.81 -46.21
CA GLY A 1113 -13.78 -1.54 -46.60
C GLY A 1113 -14.80 -0.56 -47.15
N GLU A 1114 -14.38 0.70 -47.35
CA GLU A 1114 -15.23 1.76 -47.88
C GLU A 1114 -15.93 1.32 -49.17
N ALA A 1115 -17.25 1.54 -49.23
CA ALA A 1115 -17.93 1.60 -50.50
C ALA A 1115 -17.33 2.78 -51.28
N ALA A 1116 -16.69 2.49 -52.43
CA ALA A 1116 -16.36 3.52 -53.41
C ALA A 1116 -17.63 4.21 -53.92
#